data_AF-A0A960UMH8-F1
#
_entry.id   AF-A0A960UMH8-F1
#
_cell.length_a   1.000
_cell.length_b   1.000
_cell.length_c   1.000
_cell.angle_alpha   90.00
_cell.angle_beta   90.00
_cell.angle_gamma   90.00
#
_symmetry.space_group_name_H-M   'P 1'
#
loop_
_entity.id
_entity.type
_entity.pdbx_description
1 polymer ?
#
loop_
_entity_poly.entity_id
_entity_poly.type
_entity_poly.pdbx_seq_one_letter_code
_entity_poly.pdbx_strand_id
1 'polypeptide(L)'
;MLIREEDVRSARLILFTDRILENRGAQSLDRQAALLPEHLRLTLAERHDRLWLRSEDERAILVHLAENLDAWDMLWEAGRDCVSIYLYSLSSSRLRFASIEDGIYQIPSLIAHFITCLSSFLGRGENPGEYQLCLEYRKEHKAHPVDNLFIEGLIEGMVRFLRLREFELKPLQSSLPGADTHLKSWPSDVTWNADITVYDLTVGKSQHPFPEEETQVEENTEKFVSRVLNRSQEILQESRELMTAIEYLNIANDELEKKIEANHRQLEMARNIQKGFVPSRVPDWKGVRFWVKFFPLQEVSGDFYDYFPIGGSRFGLLMCDVSGHGVPAALMSAIAKISFANHRYDSPAETFRQVNLDVMDLVKGEGYLTAFLMILDEHNRLTYSVAAVPGPMLYRARTNTVEQLEGTGTVLGMFADAGKHYKDYTIQLEAGDKLFIYSDGLTEAVNPQEEMFGEERLIRAIRETRNRNVQQSSEYLMEAYRQFTLGTEPRDDLTFITLMVSEYQDQFDRYVRDGYHAFVAGNLDTACSKLKQAHAIFPKHTHTLFLLGRALGKKGEYEEALQYLDEYILLKPYNADAYIIAGYCYYSMGNYPLAIESFNRSLNIRANNPQALYNLIRIYRVLGDEKEARSKFKELESIRPGHPRVEQMRPLFEKPA
;
A
#
# COMPACT_ATOMS: atom_id res chain seq x y z
N MET A 1 11.00 60.58 -42.48
CA MET A 1 9.77 60.22 -41.72
C MET A 1 10.01 60.59 -40.27
N LEU A 2 9.10 61.33 -39.63
CA LEU A 2 9.21 61.71 -38.22
C LEU A 2 8.45 60.70 -37.38
N ILE A 3 9.16 59.84 -36.66
CA ILE A 3 8.59 58.85 -35.74
C ILE A 3 8.44 59.52 -34.37
N ARG A 4 7.24 59.51 -33.77
CA ARG A 4 7.10 59.99 -32.39
C ARG A 4 7.35 58.83 -31.44
N GLU A 5 8.06 59.13 -30.37
CA GLU A 5 8.46 58.13 -29.39
C GLU A 5 7.25 57.51 -28.66
N GLU A 6 6.19 58.29 -28.48
CA GLU A 6 4.88 57.85 -27.98
C GLU A 6 4.28 56.72 -28.84
N ASP A 7 4.60 56.68 -30.15
CA ASP A 7 3.96 55.75 -31.08
C ASP A 7 4.48 54.30 -30.96
N VAL A 8 5.65 54.06 -30.35
CA VAL A 8 6.37 52.77 -30.42
C VAL A 8 6.61 52.12 -29.04
N ARG A 9 6.47 52.88 -27.95
CA ARG A 9 6.88 52.49 -26.58
C ARG A 9 6.16 51.26 -26.04
N SER A 10 4.83 51.27 -25.99
CA SER A 10 4.09 50.25 -25.20
C SER A 10 4.10 48.84 -25.82
N ALA A 11 4.13 48.73 -27.15
CA ALA A 11 4.08 47.44 -27.83
C ALA A 11 5.40 46.67 -27.72
N ARG A 12 6.53 47.37 -27.72
CA ARG A 12 7.87 46.77 -27.78
C ARG A 12 8.18 45.89 -26.59
N LEU A 13 7.97 46.37 -25.36
CA LEU A 13 8.23 45.57 -24.16
C LEU A 13 7.30 44.36 -24.06
N ILE A 14 6.01 44.53 -24.37
CA ILE A 14 5.01 43.47 -24.26
C ILE A 14 5.31 42.33 -25.24
N LEU A 15 5.44 42.67 -26.53
CA LEU A 15 5.71 41.68 -27.58
C LEU A 15 7.04 40.97 -27.37
N PHE A 16 8.05 41.70 -26.88
CA PHE A 16 9.33 41.11 -26.53
C PHE A 16 9.20 40.12 -25.37
N THR A 17 8.48 40.47 -24.30
CA THR A 17 8.28 39.56 -23.16
C THR A 17 7.47 38.32 -23.53
N ASP A 18 6.42 38.47 -24.34
CA ASP A 18 5.60 37.34 -24.79
C ASP A 18 6.44 36.35 -25.62
N ARG A 19 7.28 36.86 -26.54
CA ARG A 19 8.22 36.02 -27.31
C ARG A 19 9.20 35.25 -26.44
N ILE A 20 9.71 35.87 -25.38
CA ILE A 20 10.59 35.18 -24.44
C ILE A 20 9.83 34.06 -23.71
N LEU A 21 8.60 34.32 -23.28
CA LEU A 21 7.75 33.34 -22.57
C LEU A 21 7.42 32.13 -23.44
N GLU A 22 7.11 32.35 -24.72
CA GLU A 22 6.86 31.28 -25.70
C GLU A 22 8.09 30.40 -25.93
N ASN A 23 9.28 31.00 -26.04
CA ASN A 23 10.50 30.26 -26.39
C ASN A 23 11.19 29.59 -25.20
N ARG A 24 11.03 30.10 -23.97
CA ARG A 24 11.81 29.65 -22.80
C ARG A 24 10.97 29.21 -21.60
N GLY A 25 9.63 29.24 -21.70
CA GLY A 25 8.72 28.88 -20.63
C GLY A 25 8.67 29.91 -19.48
N ALA A 26 7.50 30.05 -18.86
CA ALA A 26 7.18 31.18 -17.97
C ALA A 26 8.12 31.37 -16.77
N GLN A 27 8.68 30.29 -16.22
CA GLN A 27 9.48 30.34 -14.99
C GLN A 27 10.87 31.00 -15.16
N SER A 28 11.37 31.14 -16.40
CA SER A 28 12.70 31.71 -16.64
C SER A 28 12.71 33.24 -16.56
N LEU A 29 11.64 33.88 -17.06
CA LEU A 29 11.49 35.33 -17.09
C LEU A 29 11.37 35.90 -15.67
N ASP A 30 10.55 35.27 -14.81
CA ASP A 30 10.30 35.72 -13.44
C ASP A 30 11.57 35.69 -12.57
N ARG A 31 12.44 34.69 -12.77
CA ARG A 31 13.71 34.57 -12.02
C ARG A 31 14.72 35.65 -12.41
N GLN A 32 14.77 36.04 -13.68
CA GLN A 32 15.69 37.10 -14.12
C GLN A 32 15.12 38.49 -13.91
N ALA A 33 13.80 38.68 -14.06
CA ALA A 33 13.12 39.89 -13.63
C ALA A 33 13.33 40.16 -12.13
N ALA A 34 13.43 39.10 -11.31
CA ALA A 34 13.81 39.19 -9.90
C ALA A 34 15.26 39.63 -9.63
N LEU A 35 16.05 40.02 -10.65
CA LEU A 35 17.36 40.67 -10.51
C LEU A 35 17.33 42.18 -10.81
N LEU A 36 16.24 42.70 -11.39
CA LEU A 36 16.06 44.14 -11.65
C LEU A 36 16.12 44.98 -10.36
N PRO A 37 16.50 46.26 -10.39
CA PRO A 37 16.30 47.17 -9.26
C PRO A 37 14.86 47.16 -8.75
N GLU A 38 14.64 47.27 -7.44
CA GLU A 38 13.32 47.12 -6.79
C GLU A 38 12.25 48.02 -7.41
N HIS A 39 12.58 49.28 -7.73
CA HIS A 39 11.66 50.20 -8.39
C HIS A 39 11.23 49.74 -9.79
N LEU A 40 12.11 49.09 -10.56
CA LEU A 40 11.77 48.53 -11.87
C LEU A 40 10.99 47.21 -11.74
N ARG A 41 11.26 46.39 -10.72
CA ARG A 41 10.46 45.17 -10.44
C ARG A 41 9.01 45.51 -10.08
N LEU A 42 8.82 46.48 -9.19
CA LEU A 42 7.49 46.97 -8.82
C LEU A 42 6.76 47.52 -10.05
N THR A 43 7.49 48.26 -10.89
CA THR A 43 6.98 48.81 -12.14
C THR A 43 6.59 47.72 -13.17
N LEU A 44 7.37 46.63 -13.25
CA LEU A 44 7.07 45.47 -14.10
C LEU A 44 5.90 44.62 -13.55
N ALA A 45 5.78 44.50 -12.23
CA ALA A 45 4.71 43.74 -11.59
C ALA A 45 3.34 44.46 -11.66
N GLU A 46 3.35 45.79 -11.61
CA GLU A 46 2.16 46.64 -11.79
C GLU A 46 1.75 46.84 -13.26
N ARG A 47 2.42 46.17 -14.21
CA ARG A 47 2.23 46.36 -15.67
C ARG A 47 0.78 46.18 -16.16
N HIS A 48 -0.02 45.40 -15.43
CA HIS A 48 -1.41 45.17 -15.80
C HIS A 48 -2.30 46.40 -15.53
N ASP A 49 -1.89 47.31 -14.63
CA ASP A 49 -2.72 48.44 -14.18
C ASP A 49 -2.16 49.83 -14.56
N ARG A 50 -0.88 49.96 -14.94
CA ARG A 50 -0.29 51.24 -15.40
C ARG A 50 -0.12 51.28 -16.92
N LEU A 51 -0.90 52.13 -17.57
CA LEU A 51 -0.97 52.24 -19.04
C LEU A 51 0.29 52.79 -19.73
N TRP A 52 1.24 53.40 -19.01
CA TRP A 52 2.47 53.96 -19.61
C TRP A 52 3.66 53.89 -18.65
N LEU A 53 4.76 53.26 -19.09
CA LEU A 53 6.06 53.32 -18.44
C LEU A 53 6.78 54.61 -18.83
N ARG A 54 7.64 55.13 -17.95
CA ARG A 54 8.60 56.14 -18.38
C ARG A 54 9.58 55.45 -19.32
N SER A 55 9.99 56.16 -20.37
CA SER A 55 10.82 55.60 -21.45
C SER A 55 12.17 55.13 -20.98
N GLU A 56 12.71 55.82 -19.97
CA GLU A 56 13.96 55.43 -19.32
C GLU A 56 13.79 54.11 -18.55
N ASP A 57 12.63 53.89 -17.91
CA ASP A 57 12.31 52.68 -17.16
C ASP A 57 12.04 51.49 -18.10
N GLU A 58 11.24 51.68 -19.15
CA GLU A 58 10.99 50.67 -20.20
C GLU A 58 12.30 50.24 -20.88
N ARG A 59 13.14 51.22 -21.23
CA ARG A 59 14.45 50.98 -21.84
C ARG A 59 15.36 50.20 -20.91
N ALA A 60 15.43 50.57 -19.63
CA ALA A 60 16.27 49.88 -18.64
C ALA A 60 15.84 48.40 -18.48
N ILE A 61 14.53 48.13 -18.49
CA ILE A 61 13.98 46.77 -18.41
C ILE A 61 14.33 45.97 -19.66
N LEU A 62 14.09 46.51 -20.85
CA LEU A 62 14.34 45.83 -22.13
C LEU A 62 15.81 45.44 -22.29
N VAL A 63 16.72 46.38 -22.00
CA VAL A 63 18.16 46.14 -22.08
C VAL A 63 18.57 45.07 -21.08
N HIS A 64 18.11 45.17 -19.84
CA HIS A 64 18.45 44.20 -18.81
C HIS A 64 17.99 42.78 -19.18
N LEU A 65 16.76 42.63 -19.68
CA LEU A 65 16.23 41.34 -20.12
C LEU A 65 16.98 40.82 -21.35
N ALA A 66 17.26 41.66 -22.34
CA ALA A 66 17.97 41.26 -23.55
C ALA A 66 19.42 40.82 -23.27
N GLU A 67 20.15 41.52 -22.40
CA GLU A 67 21.53 41.17 -22.03
C GLU A 67 21.62 39.90 -21.20
N ASN A 68 20.76 39.74 -20.19
CA ASN A 68 20.85 38.57 -19.28
C ASN A 68 20.28 37.29 -19.88
N LEU A 69 19.41 37.39 -20.89
CA LEU A 69 18.85 36.25 -21.62
C LEU A 69 19.54 35.97 -22.96
N ASP A 70 20.44 36.86 -23.39
CA ASP A 70 21.04 36.87 -24.73
C ASP A 70 19.96 36.79 -25.82
N ALA A 71 18.99 37.70 -25.74
CA ALA A 71 17.73 37.65 -26.49
C ALA A 71 17.56 38.86 -27.43
N TRP A 72 18.64 39.54 -27.81
CA TRP A 72 18.58 40.72 -28.68
C TRP A 72 17.84 40.45 -29.99
N ASP A 73 18.09 39.32 -30.66
CA ASP A 73 17.39 38.96 -31.91
C ASP A 73 15.87 38.86 -31.78
N MET A 74 15.35 38.61 -30.57
CA MET A 74 13.90 38.54 -30.33
C MET A 74 13.26 39.93 -30.35
N LEU A 75 14.00 41.03 -30.10
CA LEU A 75 13.49 42.40 -30.28
C LEU A 75 13.22 42.69 -31.76
N TRP A 76 14.08 42.17 -32.64
CA TRP A 76 13.91 42.28 -34.07
C TRP A 76 12.70 41.46 -34.56
N GLU A 77 12.56 40.21 -34.09
CA GLU A 77 11.37 39.41 -34.41
C GLU A 77 10.07 40.06 -33.90
N ALA A 78 10.09 40.63 -32.70
CA ALA A 78 8.95 41.35 -32.12
C ALA A 78 8.56 42.57 -32.99
N GLY A 79 9.55 43.30 -33.53
CA GLY A 79 9.32 44.37 -34.50
C GLY A 79 8.65 43.87 -35.78
N ARG A 80 9.13 42.75 -36.33
CA ARG A 80 8.59 42.13 -37.55
C ARG A 80 7.12 41.72 -37.40
N ASP A 81 6.78 41.06 -36.31
CA ASP A 81 5.45 40.52 -36.07
C ASP A 81 4.42 41.62 -35.71
N CYS A 82 4.89 42.80 -35.29
CA CYS A 82 4.05 43.97 -35.01
C CYS A 82 3.18 44.38 -36.22
N VAL A 83 3.70 44.21 -37.44
CA VAL A 83 2.96 44.48 -38.69
C VAL A 83 1.77 43.52 -38.84
N SER A 84 1.92 42.26 -38.47
CA SER A 84 0.86 41.26 -38.52
C SER A 84 -0.25 41.53 -37.50
N ILE A 85 0.12 41.97 -36.30
CA ILE A 85 -0.82 42.34 -35.23
C ILE A 85 -1.63 43.60 -35.63
N TYR A 86 -0.99 44.59 -36.27
CA TYR A 86 -1.68 45.78 -36.77
C TYR A 86 -2.79 45.44 -37.80
N LEU A 87 -2.49 44.57 -38.77
CA LEU A 87 -3.44 44.16 -39.81
C LEU A 87 -4.68 43.44 -39.22
N TYR A 88 -4.52 42.76 -38.10
CA TYR A 88 -5.64 42.15 -37.34
C TYR A 88 -6.58 43.23 -36.78
N SER A 89 -6.04 44.32 -36.20
CA SER A 89 -6.82 45.41 -35.57
C SER A 89 -7.64 46.26 -36.56
N LEU A 90 -7.18 46.41 -37.81
CA LEU A 90 -7.89 47.15 -38.86
C LEU A 90 -9.18 46.45 -39.32
N SER A 91 -9.28 45.12 -39.11
CA SER A 91 -10.37 44.31 -39.63
C SER A 91 -11.63 44.25 -38.74
N SER A 92 -11.57 44.80 -37.53
CA SER A 92 -12.68 44.76 -36.55
C SER A 92 -13.49 46.07 -36.55
N SER A 93 -14.71 46.05 -37.10
CA SER A 93 -15.62 47.20 -37.16
C SER A 93 -16.39 47.51 -35.86
N ARG A 94 -15.83 47.21 -34.68
CA ARG A 94 -16.44 47.55 -33.38
C ARG A 94 -15.41 48.03 -32.36
N LEU A 95 -15.26 49.36 -32.31
CA LEU A 95 -14.76 50.08 -31.13
C LEU A 95 -15.77 49.94 -29.98
N ARG A 96 -15.41 49.21 -28.92
CA ARG A 96 -15.78 49.46 -27.51
C ARG A 96 -15.23 48.34 -26.61
N PHE A 97 -14.14 48.64 -25.91
CA PHE A 97 -13.88 48.49 -24.45
C PHE A 97 -12.36 48.54 -24.25
N ALA A 98 -11.91 49.50 -23.45
CA ALA A 98 -10.50 49.89 -23.31
C ALA A 98 -9.65 48.80 -22.61
N SER A 99 -8.54 48.43 -23.24
CA SER A 99 -7.44 47.64 -22.65
C SER A 99 -6.12 48.04 -23.35
N ILE A 100 -4.99 47.46 -22.93
CA ILE A 100 -3.61 47.66 -23.46
C ILE A 100 -3.52 47.64 -25.01
N GLU A 101 -4.49 47.03 -25.70
CA GLU A 101 -4.68 47.11 -27.15
C GLU A 101 -4.83 48.54 -27.69
N ASP A 102 -5.35 49.50 -26.91
CA ASP A 102 -5.50 50.87 -27.38
C ASP A 102 -4.16 51.61 -27.53
N GLY A 103 -3.12 51.21 -26.79
CA GLY A 103 -1.76 51.74 -26.90
C GLY A 103 -1.03 51.27 -28.15
N ILE A 104 -1.46 50.13 -28.71
CA ILE A 104 -1.01 49.64 -30.01
C ILE A 104 -1.55 50.54 -31.13
N TYR A 105 -2.56 51.40 -30.90
CA TYR A 105 -3.18 52.22 -31.96
C TYR A 105 -2.36 53.39 -32.52
N GLN A 106 -1.15 53.67 -32.01
CA GLN A 106 -0.27 54.70 -32.61
C GLN A 106 0.69 54.15 -33.68
N ILE A 107 1.09 52.88 -33.59
CA ILE A 107 1.80 52.13 -34.64
C ILE A 107 1.02 52.09 -35.97
N PRO A 108 -0.32 51.90 -35.98
CA PRO A 108 -1.18 52.09 -37.15
C PRO A 108 -0.95 53.36 -37.94
N SER A 109 -0.83 54.49 -37.26
CA SER A 109 -0.69 55.79 -37.92
C SER A 109 0.67 55.90 -38.60
N LEU A 110 1.69 55.33 -37.96
CA LEU A 110 3.05 55.22 -38.45
C LEU A 110 3.15 54.30 -39.67
N ILE A 111 2.53 53.11 -39.58
CA ILE A 111 2.48 52.10 -40.65
C ILE A 111 1.63 52.60 -41.83
N ALA A 112 0.47 53.19 -41.57
CA ALA A 112 -0.40 53.76 -42.60
C ALA A 112 0.25 54.96 -43.31
N HIS A 113 0.90 55.89 -42.59
CA HIS A 113 1.62 57.01 -43.23
C HIS A 113 2.77 56.50 -44.10
N PHE A 114 3.47 55.48 -43.64
CA PHE A 114 4.60 54.91 -44.36
C PHE A 114 4.17 54.16 -45.62
N ILE A 115 3.13 53.32 -45.52
CA ILE A 115 2.54 52.63 -46.67
C ILE A 115 1.96 53.64 -47.68
N THR A 116 1.29 54.69 -47.22
CA THR A 116 0.71 55.74 -48.08
C THR A 116 1.80 56.58 -48.76
N CYS A 117 2.91 56.88 -48.08
CA CYS A 117 4.07 57.50 -48.70
C CYS A 117 4.74 56.55 -49.70
N LEU A 118 5.03 55.30 -49.34
CA LEU A 118 5.67 54.37 -50.28
C LEU A 118 4.81 54.07 -51.51
N SER A 119 3.50 53.91 -51.35
CA SER A 119 2.58 53.66 -52.47
C SER A 119 2.46 54.85 -53.42
N SER A 120 2.36 56.08 -52.88
CA SER A 120 2.30 57.30 -53.69
C SER A 120 3.61 57.60 -54.42
N PHE A 121 4.75 57.14 -53.91
CA PHE A 121 6.07 57.32 -54.51
C PHE A 121 6.46 56.23 -55.51
N LEU A 122 6.14 54.96 -55.24
CA LEU A 122 6.39 53.84 -56.16
C LEU A 122 5.47 53.87 -57.39
N GLY A 123 4.31 54.52 -57.30
CA GLY A 123 3.38 54.71 -58.43
C GLY A 123 3.83 55.70 -59.50
N ARG A 124 5.01 56.34 -59.40
CA ARG A 124 5.44 57.44 -60.30
C ARG A 124 6.71 57.22 -61.11
N GLY A 125 7.32 56.04 -61.16
CA GLY A 125 8.52 55.83 -61.99
C GLY A 125 8.76 54.40 -62.44
N GLU A 126 9.02 54.20 -63.74
CA GLU A 126 9.26 52.89 -64.37
C GLU A 126 10.69 52.32 -64.18
N ASN A 127 11.56 52.92 -63.37
CA ASN A 127 12.96 52.47 -63.18
C ASN A 127 13.32 52.19 -61.71
N PRO A 128 14.22 51.21 -61.45
CA PRO A 128 14.77 50.97 -60.12
C PRO A 128 15.56 52.20 -59.66
N GLY A 129 15.17 52.76 -58.52
CA GLY A 129 15.87 53.85 -57.86
C GLY A 129 16.52 53.39 -56.55
N GLU A 130 17.66 54.00 -56.21
CA GLU A 130 18.19 54.00 -54.85
C GLU A 130 17.43 55.08 -54.05
N TYR A 131 16.84 54.71 -52.92
CA TYR A 131 16.03 55.61 -52.10
C TYR A 131 16.56 55.67 -50.68
N GLN A 132 16.60 56.87 -50.08
CA GLN A 132 17.02 57.04 -48.69
C GLN A 132 15.82 57.20 -47.76
N LEU A 133 15.73 56.34 -46.76
CA LEU A 133 14.80 56.46 -45.64
C LEU A 133 15.50 57.14 -44.46
N CYS A 134 15.17 58.40 -44.22
CA CYS A 134 15.67 59.14 -43.06
C CYS A 134 14.67 59.06 -41.90
N LEU A 135 15.12 58.56 -40.75
CA LEU A 135 14.41 58.60 -39.48
C LEU A 135 15.00 59.70 -38.61
N GLU A 136 14.17 60.69 -38.29
CA GLU A 136 14.57 61.83 -37.48
C GLU A 136 13.92 61.73 -36.10
N TYR A 137 14.75 61.59 -35.06
CA TYR A 137 14.30 61.65 -33.67
C TYR A 137 14.07 63.11 -33.25
N ARG A 138 13.08 63.37 -32.39
CA ARG A 138 12.93 64.70 -31.80
C ARG A 138 14.17 65.04 -30.97
N LYS A 139 14.56 66.33 -30.96
CA LYS A 139 15.74 66.85 -30.23
C LYS A 139 15.82 66.48 -28.73
N GLU A 140 14.70 66.12 -28.13
CA GLU A 140 14.58 65.74 -26.72
C GLU A 140 14.87 64.24 -26.48
N HIS A 141 14.96 63.44 -27.54
CA HIS A 141 15.13 62.00 -27.48
C HIS A 141 16.54 61.57 -27.88
N LYS A 142 17.16 60.68 -27.08
CA LYS A 142 18.44 60.04 -27.41
C LYS A 142 18.20 58.65 -27.96
N ALA A 143 18.66 58.40 -29.20
CA ALA A 143 18.56 57.10 -29.87
C ALA A 143 19.27 55.99 -29.08
N HIS A 144 18.72 54.76 -29.10
CA HIS A 144 19.26 53.60 -28.38
C HIS A 144 19.22 52.32 -29.23
N PRO A 145 20.14 51.35 -29.04
CA PRO A 145 20.20 50.12 -29.86
C PRO A 145 18.90 49.30 -29.92
N VAL A 146 18.15 49.22 -28.81
CA VAL A 146 16.83 48.55 -28.76
C VAL A 146 15.80 49.19 -29.70
N ASP A 147 15.90 50.50 -29.94
CA ASP A 147 14.99 51.23 -30.81
C ASP A 147 15.26 50.82 -32.27
N ASN A 148 16.53 50.76 -32.65
CA ASN A 148 16.93 50.39 -34.01
C ASN A 148 16.59 48.94 -34.36
N LEU A 149 16.87 47.98 -33.46
CA LEU A 149 16.63 46.56 -33.75
C LEU A 149 15.13 46.28 -33.97
N PHE A 150 14.29 46.90 -33.15
CA PHE A 150 12.83 46.80 -33.29
C PHE A 150 12.34 47.46 -34.59
N ILE A 151 12.88 48.63 -34.94
CA ILE A 151 12.52 49.35 -36.17
C ILE A 151 12.99 48.59 -37.43
N GLU A 152 14.17 47.98 -37.42
CA GLU A 152 14.66 47.14 -38.53
C GLU A 152 13.74 45.95 -38.76
N GLY A 153 13.35 45.25 -37.69
CA GLY A 153 12.39 44.15 -37.75
C GLY A 153 11.04 44.61 -38.32
N LEU A 154 10.55 45.76 -37.86
CA LEU A 154 9.32 46.38 -38.34
C LEU A 154 9.38 46.66 -39.85
N ILE A 155 10.47 47.28 -40.34
CA ILE A 155 10.66 47.59 -41.76
C ILE A 155 10.70 46.29 -42.59
N GLU A 156 11.40 45.25 -42.14
CA GLU A 156 11.40 43.96 -42.84
C GLU A 156 10.00 43.32 -42.89
N GLY A 157 9.26 43.35 -41.77
CA GLY A 157 7.88 42.86 -41.71
C GLY A 157 6.99 43.55 -42.76
N MET A 158 7.18 44.86 -42.96
CA MET A 158 6.46 45.65 -43.97
C MET A 158 6.87 45.32 -45.40
N VAL A 159 8.17 45.10 -45.65
CA VAL A 159 8.69 44.71 -46.97
C VAL A 159 8.14 43.35 -47.39
N ARG A 160 8.10 42.38 -46.46
CA ARG A 160 7.48 41.07 -46.70
C ARG A 160 5.99 41.19 -46.97
N PHE A 161 5.29 42.05 -46.23
CA PHE A 161 3.88 42.35 -46.48
C PHE A 161 3.64 42.89 -47.90
N LEU A 162 4.50 43.80 -48.38
CA LEU A 162 4.43 44.38 -49.73
C LEU A 162 4.95 43.46 -50.85
N ARG A 163 5.50 42.27 -50.53
CA ARG A 163 6.01 41.25 -51.46
C ARG A 163 7.01 41.77 -52.52
N LEU A 164 7.95 42.62 -52.11
CA LEU A 164 9.03 43.13 -52.99
C LEU A 164 10.04 42.00 -53.33
N ARG A 165 10.52 41.90 -54.59
CA ARG A 165 11.37 40.78 -55.06
C ARG A 165 12.85 40.88 -54.67
N GLU A 166 13.44 42.07 -54.76
CA GLU A 166 14.84 42.33 -54.40
C GLU A 166 14.84 43.55 -53.48
N PHE A 167 15.37 43.35 -52.27
CA PHE A 167 15.41 44.34 -51.22
C PHE A 167 16.75 44.23 -50.48
N GLU A 168 17.46 45.34 -50.39
CA GLU A 168 18.65 45.47 -49.55
C GLU A 168 18.46 46.70 -48.65
N LEU A 169 18.55 46.49 -47.33
CA LEU A 169 18.52 47.56 -46.33
C LEU A 169 19.96 47.77 -45.85
N LYS A 170 20.56 48.92 -46.15
CA LYS A 170 21.91 49.25 -45.67
C LYS A 170 21.87 50.51 -44.81
N PRO A 171 22.31 50.47 -43.54
CA PRO A 171 22.44 51.70 -42.75
C PRO A 171 23.57 52.57 -43.33
N LEU A 172 23.27 53.81 -43.71
CA LEU A 172 24.22 54.77 -44.29
C LEU A 172 24.87 55.68 -43.25
N GLN A 173 24.10 56.10 -42.24
CA GLN A 173 24.55 56.91 -41.11
C GLN A 173 23.71 56.50 -39.90
N SER A 174 24.36 56.09 -38.83
CA SER A 174 23.73 55.78 -37.55
C SER A 174 24.39 56.64 -36.48
N SER A 175 23.61 57.31 -35.64
CA SER A 175 24.15 57.96 -34.43
C SER A 175 24.54 56.95 -33.33
N LEU A 176 24.45 55.65 -33.62
CA LEU A 176 24.79 54.57 -32.71
C LEU A 176 26.06 53.84 -33.17
N PRO A 177 27.01 53.57 -32.26
CA PRO A 177 28.20 52.82 -32.59
C PRO A 177 27.86 51.33 -32.79
N GLY A 178 28.47 50.71 -33.81
CA GLY A 178 28.60 49.25 -33.86
C GLY A 178 27.73 48.48 -34.85
N ALA A 179 27.27 49.10 -35.93
CA ALA A 179 26.90 48.34 -37.14
C ALA A 179 28.18 47.88 -37.86
N ASP A 180 28.96 47.02 -37.20
CA ASP A 180 29.44 45.79 -37.80
C ASP A 180 30.24 44.94 -36.80
N THR A 181 29.62 43.80 -36.48
CA THR A 181 30.20 42.52 -36.05
C THR A 181 30.68 42.36 -34.60
N HIS A 182 29.88 41.58 -33.85
CA HIS A 182 30.19 40.78 -32.65
C HIS A 182 31.40 41.19 -31.75
N LEU A 183 31.06 41.78 -30.59
CA LEU A 183 31.79 41.83 -29.29
C LEU A 183 33.03 42.75 -29.06
N LYS A 184 32.92 43.57 -27.97
CA LYS A 184 33.88 43.94 -26.90
C LYS A 184 34.72 45.25 -26.90
N SER A 185 34.53 45.97 -25.77
CA SER A 185 35.40 46.89 -25.00
C SER A 185 35.69 48.32 -25.51
N TRP A 186 35.39 49.30 -24.64
CA TRP A 186 35.64 50.74 -24.80
C TRP A 186 36.54 51.26 -23.68
N PRO A 187 37.47 52.18 -23.97
CA PRO A 187 37.72 53.29 -23.03
C PRO A 187 37.69 54.69 -23.66
N SER A 188 36.95 55.56 -22.96
CA SER A 188 37.15 56.99 -22.65
C SER A 188 37.98 57.84 -23.62
N ASP A 189 37.29 58.61 -24.48
CA ASP A 189 37.45 60.08 -24.59
C ASP A 189 36.74 60.66 -25.83
N VAL A 190 35.45 60.36 -26.04
CA VAL A 190 34.67 61.00 -27.12
C VAL A 190 33.26 61.31 -26.67
N THR A 191 32.92 62.59 -26.65
CA THR A 191 31.55 63.12 -26.52
C THR A 191 30.86 63.18 -27.88
N TRP A 192 29.61 62.72 -27.95
CA TRP A 192 28.80 62.61 -29.17
C TRP A 192 27.65 63.63 -29.18
N ASN A 193 27.31 64.20 -30.36
CA ASN A 193 26.14 65.06 -30.57
C ASN A 193 25.58 64.96 -32.01
N ALA A 194 24.23 64.94 -32.11
CA ALA A 194 23.29 65.04 -33.25
C ALA A 194 22.80 63.72 -33.91
N ASP A 195 21.55 63.35 -33.58
CA ASP A 195 20.87 62.06 -33.80
C ASP A 195 20.00 61.99 -35.09
N ILE A 196 20.56 61.48 -36.20
CA ILE A 196 19.79 61.04 -37.38
C ILE A 196 20.26 59.62 -37.76
N THR A 197 19.31 58.71 -38.03
CA THR A 197 19.62 57.40 -38.64
C THR A 197 19.07 57.33 -40.06
N VAL A 198 19.93 57.08 -41.06
CA VAL A 198 19.59 57.02 -42.49
C VAL A 198 19.83 55.60 -42.99
N TYR A 199 18.83 55.02 -43.66
CA TYR A 199 18.93 53.73 -44.35
C TYR A 199 18.84 53.94 -45.87
N ASP A 200 19.74 53.32 -46.64
CA ASP A 200 19.59 53.15 -48.09
C ASP A 200 18.68 51.97 -48.37
N LEU A 201 17.72 52.19 -49.26
CA LEU A 201 16.70 51.25 -49.71
C LEU A 201 16.86 51.05 -51.22
N THR A 202 17.27 49.85 -51.64
CA THR A 202 17.27 49.49 -53.07
C THR A 202 16.10 48.57 -53.35
N VAL A 203 15.19 48.97 -54.25
CA VAL A 203 13.95 48.23 -54.53
C VAL A 203 13.94 47.72 -55.97
N GLY A 204 13.86 46.38 -56.14
CA GLY A 204 13.72 45.73 -57.45
C GLY A 204 12.26 45.52 -57.91
N LYS A 205 12.07 45.06 -59.17
CA LYS A 205 10.75 44.93 -59.83
C LYS A 205 9.81 43.94 -59.11
N SER A 206 8.58 44.37 -58.80
CA SER A 206 7.49 43.54 -58.27
C SER A 206 6.97 42.50 -59.29
N GLN A 207 6.47 41.35 -58.82
CA GLN A 207 6.02 40.21 -59.66
C GLN A 207 4.55 40.26 -60.11
N HIS A 208 3.75 41.22 -59.66
CA HIS A 208 2.39 41.42 -60.15
C HIS A 208 2.23 42.86 -60.66
N PRO A 209 1.49 43.09 -61.76
CA PRO A 209 0.92 44.41 -61.95
C PRO A 209 0.07 44.69 -60.70
N PHE A 210 0.36 45.78 -59.99
CA PHE A 210 -0.61 46.30 -59.03
C PHE A 210 -1.95 46.40 -59.77
N PRO A 211 -3.08 45.95 -59.20
CA PRO A 211 -4.37 46.13 -59.86
C PRO A 211 -4.53 47.61 -60.16
N GLU A 212 -4.87 47.95 -61.40
CA GLU A 212 -5.00 49.34 -61.84
C GLU A 212 -6.17 50.07 -61.14
N GLU A 213 -6.99 49.36 -60.35
CA GLU A 213 -8.12 49.91 -59.60
C GLU A 213 -8.13 49.45 -58.12
N GLU A 214 -8.32 50.43 -57.23
CA GLU A 214 -8.40 50.34 -55.75
C GLU A 214 -9.29 49.18 -55.24
N THR A 215 -10.38 48.90 -55.96
CA THR A 215 -11.42 47.93 -55.61
C THR A 215 -10.96 46.48 -55.58
N GLN A 216 -10.00 46.07 -56.41
CA GLN A 216 -9.54 44.68 -56.49
C GLN A 216 -8.52 44.31 -55.39
N VAL A 217 -7.83 45.32 -54.86
CA VAL A 217 -6.93 45.20 -53.70
C VAL A 217 -7.74 45.07 -52.42
N GLU A 218 -8.80 45.85 -52.28
CA GLU A 218 -9.77 45.74 -51.18
C GLU A 218 -10.38 44.33 -51.13
N GLU A 219 -10.85 43.81 -52.27
CA GLU A 219 -11.51 42.50 -52.33
C GLU A 219 -10.60 41.31 -51.95
N ASN A 220 -9.33 41.34 -52.35
CA ASN A 220 -8.36 40.28 -52.02
C ASN A 220 -7.88 40.38 -50.57
N THR A 221 -7.78 41.59 -50.04
CA THR A 221 -7.44 41.84 -48.63
C THR A 221 -8.60 41.39 -47.74
N GLU A 222 -9.84 41.71 -48.10
CA GLU A 222 -11.05 41.22 -47.42
C GLU A 222 -11.13 39.68 -47.41
N LYS A 223 -10.87 39.00 -48.53
CA LYS A 223 -10.87 37.52 -48.61
C LYS A 223 -9.77 36.86 -47.76
N PHE A 224 -8.63 37.52 -47.57
CA PHE A 224 -7.55 37.01 -46.72
C PHE A 224 -7.84 37.26 -45.23
N VAL A 225 -8.24 38.50 -44.89
CA VAL A 225 -8.67 38.90 -43.55
C VAL A 225 -9.82 38.02 -43.07
N SER A 226 -10.83 37.76 -43.91
CA SER A 226 -11.96 36.89 -43.57
C SER A 226 -11.53 35.45 -43.28
N ARG A 227 -10.54 34.90 -44.00
CA ARG A 227 -9.99 33.56 -43.71
C ARG A 227 -9.24 33.50 -42.37
N VAL A 228 -8.43 34.52 -42.05
CA VAL A 228 -7.70 34.59 -40.78
C VAL A 228 -8.67 34.78 -39.61
N LEU A 229 -9.70 35.62 -39.77
CA LEU A 229 -10.74 35.82 -38.77
C LEU A 229 -11.52 34.55 -38.48
N ASN A 230 -11.94 33.81 -39.52
CA ASN A 230 -12.63 32.53 -39.33
C ASN A 230 -11.75 31.53 -38.56
N ARG A 231 -10.45 31.45 -38.89
CA ARG A 231 -9.52 30.55 -38.18
C ARG A 231 -9.26 30.97 -36.73
N SER A 232 -9.18 32.27 -36.45
CA SER A 232 -9.04 32.79 -35.08
C SER A 232 -10.29 32.51 -34.23
N GLN A 233 -11.48 32.67 -34.81
CA GLN A 233 -12.75 32.31 -34.16
C GLN A 233 -12.85 30.82 -33.86
N GLU A 234 -12.44 29.96 -34.80
CA GLU A 234 -12.33 28.51 -34.59
C GLU A 234 -11.41 28.18 -33.40
N ILE A 235 -10.20 28.76 -33.36
CA ILE A 235 -9.24 28.53 -32.27
C ILE A 235 -9.76 29.01 -30.92
N LEU A 236 -10.44 30.15 -30.86
CA LEU A 236 -11.05 30.67 -29.63
C LEU A 236 -12.20 29.78 -29.15
N GLN A 237 -12.98 29.23 -30.07
CA GLN A 237 -14.02 28.28 -29.75
C GLN A 237 -13.41 26.97 -29.23
N GLU A 238 -12.41 26.42 -29.91
CA GLU A 238 -11.63 25.24 -29.46
C GLU A 238 -11.02 25.48 -28.07
N SER A 239 -10.47 26.66 -27.79
CA SER A 239 -9.89 27.00 -26.48
C SER A 239 -10.93 27.08 -25.35
N ARG A 240 -12.13 27.62 -25.63
CA ARG A 240 -13.24 27.63 -24.65
C ARG A 240 -13.77 26.22 -24.37
N GLU A 241 -13.90 25.41 -25.42
CA GLU A 241 -14.27 24.01 -25.30
C GLU A 241 -13.24 23.24 -24.47
N LEU A 242 -11.95 23.50 -24.69
CA LEU A 242 -10.85 22.91 -23.93
C LEU A 242 -10.87 23.31 -22.45
N MET A 243 -11.05 24.59 -22.14
CA MET A 243 -11.13 25.07 -20.75
C MET A 243 -12.31 24.43 -20.00
N THR A 244 -13.44 24.32 -20.66
CA THR A 244 -14.63 23.66 -20.11
C THR A 244 -14.35 22.17 -19.84
N ALA A 245 -13.68 21.48 -20.77
CA ALA A 245 -13.28 20.09 -20.60
C ALA A 245 -12.30 19.89 -19.44
N ILE A 246 -11.34 20.80 -19.25
CA ILE A 246 -10.41 20.77 -18.11
C ILE A 246 -11.15 20.93 -16.78
N GLU A 247 -12.12 21.86 -16.70
CA GLU A 247 -12.91 22.05 -15.49
C GLU A 247 -13.77 20.83 -15.15
N TYR A 248 -14.41 20.22 -16.16
CA TYR A 248 -15.12 18.95 -16.00
C TYR A 248 -14.20 17.82 -15.54
N LEU A 249 -12.99 17.70 -16.10
CA LEU A 249 -12.00 16.70 -15.69
C LEU A 249 -11.57 16.90 -14.24
N ASN A 250 -11.37 18.13 -13.80
CA ASN A 250 -10.99 18.43 -12.42
C ASN A 250 -12.10 18.04 -11.42
N ILE A 251 -13.36 18.34 -11.75
CA ILE A 251 -14.51 17.93 -10.91
C ILE A 251 -14.60 16.40 -10.86
N ALA A 252 -14.44 15.72 -12.00
CA ALA A 252 -14.49 14.26 -12.06
C ALA A 252 -13.35 13.61 -11.24
N ASN A 253 -12.14 14.18 -11.27
CA ASN A 253 -11.01 13.72 -10.47
C ASN A 253 -11.26 13.89 -8.96
N ASP A 254 -11.77 15.04 -8.52
CA ASP A 254 -12.12 15.27 -7.10
C ASP A 254 -13.21 14.29 -6.62
N GLU A 255 -14.21 14.00 -7.46
CA GLU A 255 -15.23 13.00 -7.14
C GLU A 255 -14.63 11.58 -7.07
N LEU A 256 -13.68 11.25 -7.95
CA LEU A 256 -12.99 9.97 -7.96
C LEU A 256 -12.12 9.78 -6.72
N GLU A 257 -11.37 10.81 -6.32
CA GLU A 257 -10.55 10.79 -5.09
C GLU A 257 -11.42 10.56 -3.85
N LYS A 258 -12.56 11.24 -3.74
CA LYS A 258 -13.52 11.03 -2.65
C LYS A 258 -14.06 9.59 -2.61
N LYS A 259 -14.34 8.99 -3.78
CA LYS A 259 -14.78 7.59 -3.87
C LYS A 259 -13.67 6.61 -3.48
N ILE A 260 -12.43 6.86 -3.91
CA ILE A 260 -11.26 6.06 -3.52
C ILE A 260 -11.08 6.10 -2.00
N GLU A 261 -11.15 7.29 -1.39
CA GLU A 261 -11.02 7.43 0.06
C GLU A 261 -12.13 6.71 0.83
N ALA A 262 -13.38 6.82 0.37
CA ALA A 262 -14.51 6.11 0.97
C ALA A 262 -14.33 4.58 0.87
N ASN A 263 -13.87 4.06 -0.27
CA ASN A 263 -13.59 2.64 -0.46
C ASN A 263 -12.46 2.16 0.45
N HIS A 264 -11.38 2.94 0.60
CA HIS A 264 -10.30 2.61 1.53
C HIS A 264 -10.79 2.47 2.97
N ARG A 265 -11.63 3.39 3.45
CA ARG A 265 -12.21 3.30 4.81
C ARG A 265 -13.06 2.03 5.00
N GLN A 266 -13.81 1.62 3.98
CA GLN A 266 -14.59 0.38 4.02
C GLN A 266 -13.70 -0.87 4.05
N LEU A 267 -12.62 -0.87 3.26
CA LEU A 267 -11.64 -1.96 3.24
C LEU A 267 -10.88 -2.06 4.58
N GLU A 268 -10.50 -0.94 5.19
CA GLU A 268 -9.90 -0.92 6.52
C GLU A 268 -10.82 -1.52 7.59
N MET A 269 -12.12 -1.21 7.52
CA MET A 269 -13.11 -1.80 8.41
C MET A 269 -13.21 -3.31 8.21
N ALA A 270 -13.27 -3.78 6.96
CA ALA A 270 -13.29 -5.20 6.62
C ALA A 270 -12.02 -5.92 7.11
N ARG A 271 -10.84 -5.30 6.96
CA ARG A 271 -9.57 -5.80 7.50
C ARG A 271 -9.63 -5.98 9.01
N ASN A 272 -10.14 -4.99 9.74
CA ASN A 272 -10.23 -5.06 11.19
C ASN A 272 -11.17 -6.18 11.66
N ILE A 273 -12.24 -6.46 10.91
CA ILE A 273 -13.12 -7.61 11.15
C ILE A 273 -12.36 -8.93 10.89
N GLN A 274 -11.66 -9.05 9.76
CA GLN A 274 -10.88 -10.26 9.43
C GLN A 274 -9.73 -10.54 10.40
N LYS A 275 -9.09 -9.51 10.96
CA LYS A 275 -8.10 -9.68 12.04
C LYS A 275 -8.69 -10.38 13.26
N GLY A 276 -10.00 -10.26 13.49
CA GLY A 276 -10.71 -11.00 14.53
C GLY A 276 -10.96 -12.47 14.18
N PHE A 277 -10.86 -12.86 12.90
CA PHE A 277 -11.03 -14.24 12.45
C PHE A 277 -9.79 -15.07 12.72
N VAL A 278 -8.62 -14.47 12.52
CA VAL A 278 -7.35 -15.17 12.64
C VAL A 278 -6.85 -15.07 14.09
N PRO A 279 -6.58 -16.19 14.77
CA PRO A 279 -6.20 -16.14 16.16
C PRO A 279 -4.79 -15.58 16.33
N SER A 280 -4.64 -14.68 17.30
CA SER A 280 -3.42 -13.90 17.53
C SER A 280 -2.23 -14.70 18.09
N ARG A 281 -2.49 -15.87 18.68
CA ARG A 281 -1.45 -16.75 19.22
C ARG A 281 -1.89 -18.21 19.19
N VAL A 282 -1.14 -19.04 18.48
CA VAL A 282 -1.34 -20.51 18.55
C VAL A 282 -0.83 -21.03 19.90
N PRO A 283 -1.64 -21.77 20.66
CA PRO A 283 -1.23 -22.30 21.96
C PRO A 283 -0.18 -23.39 21.79
N ASP A 284 0.75 -23.47 22.75
CA ASP A 284 1.61 -24.64 22.88
C ASP A 284 0.73 -25.86 23.21
N TRP A 285 0.94 -26.97 22.50
CA TRP A 285 0.15 -28.17 22.65
C TRP A 285 1.02 -29.37 23.02
N LYS A 286 1.04 -29.74 24.30
CA LYS A 286 1.66 -31.00 24.80
C LYS A 286 3.06 -31.29 24.22
N GLY A 287 3.93 -30.28 24.19
CA GLY A 287 5.29 -30.41 23.67
C GLY A 287 5.44 -30.09 22.18
N VAL A 288 4.35 -29.78 21.49
CA VAL A 288 4.37 -29.19 20.15
C VAL A 288 4.26 -27.68 20.26
N ARG A 289 5.21 -26.99 19.61
CA ARG A 289 5.22 -25.53 19.51
C ARG A 289 4.88 -25.11 18.10
N PHE A 290 4.20 -23.98 17.99
CA PHE A 290 3.73 -23.43 16.72
C PHE A 290 4.29 -22.03 16.53
N TRP A 291 4.48 -21.65 15.26
CA TRP A 291 4.83 -20.30 14.86
C TRP A 291 4.16 -19.98 13.54
N VAL A 292 3.56 -18.80 13.44
CA VAL A 292 2.76 -18.40 12.28
C VAL A 292 3.28 -17.09 11.70
N LYS A 293 3.32 -17.03 10.38
CA LYS A 293 3.53 -15.82 9.57
C LYS A 293 2.35 -15.69 8.63
N PHE A 294 1.73 -14.53 8.64
CA PHE A 294 0.54 -14.22 7.87
C PHE A 294 0.69 -12.80 7.31
N PHE A 295 0.78 -12.69 5.99
CA PHE A 295 1.02 -11.46 5.26
C PHE A 295 0.01 -11.34 4.12
N PRO A 296 -1.12 -10.65 4.35
CA PRO A 296 -2.08 -10.33 3.29
C PRO A 296 -1.45 -9.50 2.17
N LEU A 297 -1.85 -9.76 0.92
CA LEU A 297 -1.51 -8.97 -0.26
C LEU A 297 -2.22 -7.62 -0.26
N GLN A 298 -3.51 -7.62 0.07
CA GLN A 298 -4.35 -6.42 0.13
C GLN A 298 -4.85 -6.17 1.56
N GLU A 299 -5.72 -5.16 1.75
CA GLU A 299 -6.32 -4.88 3.06
C GLU A 299 -7.09 -6.09 3.62
N VAL A 300 -7.68 -6.91 2.76
CA VAL A 300 -8.36 -8.15 3.14
C VAL A 300 -7.77 -9.34 2.40
N SER A 301 -7.76 -10.49 3.06
CA SER A 301 -7.09 -11.72 2.62
C SER A 301 -8.12 -12.81 2.33
N GLY A 302 -7.85 -13.62 1.30
CA GLY A 302 -8.52 -14.89 1.06
C GLY A 302 -8.02 -15.97 2.03
N ASP A 303 -6.74 -15.90 2.38
CA ASP A 303 -6.13 -16.79 3.36
C ASP A 303 -6.69 -16.61 4.76
N PHE A 304 -6.89 -17.74 5.45
CA PHE A 304 -7.08 -17.75 6.89
C PHE A 304 -6.59 -19.05 7.51
N TYR A 305 -6.31 -19.01 8.81
CA TYR A 305 -6.04 -20.20 9.58
C TYR A 305 -6.84 -20.20 10.88
N ASP A 306 -6.99 -21.38 11.46
CA ASP A 306 -7.65 -21.58 12.74
C ASP A 306 -7.00 -22.72 13.53
N TYR A 307 -7.16 -22.69 14.85
CA TYR A 307 -6.83 -23.82 15.70
C TYR A 307 -7.95 -24.04 16.72
N PHE A 308 -8.20 -25.30 17.06
CA PHE A 308 -9.30 -25.63 17.95
C PHE A 308 -9.08 -26.93 18.70
N PRO A 309 -9.49 -27.03 19.98
CA PRO A 309 -9.46 -28.29 20.70
C PRO A 309 -10.57 -29.22 20.20
N ILE A 310 -10.26 -30.52 20.07
CA ILE A 310 -11.23 -31.58 19.75
C ILE A 310 -11.26 -32.58 20.91
N GLY A 311 -12.41 -32.71 21.58
CA GLY A 311 -12.60 -33.67 22.68
C GLY A 311 -11.68 -33.48 23.90
N GLY A 312 -10.99 -32.32 24.00
CA GLY A 312 -10.11 -31.98 25.13
C GLY A 312 -8.80 -32.78 25.23
N SER A 313 -8.49 -33.65 24.28
CA SER A 313 -7.24 -34.41 24.19
C SER A 313 -6.56 -34.35 22.83
N ARG A 314 -7.21 -33.74 21.83
CA ARG A 314 -6.69 -33.54 20.48
C ARG A 314 -6.74 -32.05 20.10
N PHE A 315 -5.90 -31.67 19.15
CA PHE A 315 -5.73 -30.32 18.65
C PHE A 315 -5.92 -30.31 17.13
N GLY A 316 -6.89 -29.54 16.66
CA GLY A 316 -7.11 -29.27 15.26
C GLY A 316 -6.36 -28.01 14.83
N LEU A 317 -5.76 -28.05 13.64
CA LEU A 317 -5.22 -26.89 12.95
C LEU A 317 -5.69 -26.91 11.50
N LEU A 318 -6.22 -25.77 11.08
CA LEU A 318 -6.75 -25.54 9.76
C LEU A 318 -5.98 -24.40 9.11
N MET A 319 -5.61 -24.57 7.86
CA MET A 319 -5.19 -23.50 6.97
C MET A 319 -6.03 -23.59 5.70
N CYS A 320 -6.55 -22.44 5.26
CA CYS A 320 -7.36 -22.32 4.07
C CYS A 320 -6.89 -21.14 3.25
N ASP A 321 -7.03 -21.28 1.94
CA ASP A 321 -6.73 -20.26 0.95
C ASP A 321 -7.89 -20.27 -0.06
N VAL A 322 -8.43 -19.09 -0.35
CA VAL A 322 -9.61 -18.91 -1.19
C VAL A 322 -9.16 -18.39 -2.54
N SER A 323 -9.73 -18.92 -3.62
CA SER A 323 -9.43 -18.46 -4.97
C SER A 323 -9.64 -16.96 -5.14
N GLY A 324 -8.59 -16.26 -5.56
CA GLY A 324 -8.59 -14.81 -5.80
C GLY A 324 -8.31 -14.00 -4.53
N HIS A 325 -8.34 -12.68 -4.64
CA HIS A 325 -8.01 -11.77 -3.55
C HIS A 325 -9.05 -10.66 -3.37
N GLY A 326 -8.95 -9.89 -2.29
CA GLY A 326 -9.84 -8.76 -2.04
C GLY A 326 -11.19 -9.16 -1.42
N VAL A 327 -12.21 -8.33 -1.62
CA VAL A 327 -13.50 -8.44 -0.91
C VAL A 327 -14.27 -9.74 -1.18
N PRO A 328 -14.37 -10.26 -2.43
CA PRO A 328 -15.07 -11.52 -2.68
C PRO A 328 -14.41 -12.70 -1.95
N ALA A 329 -13.07 -12.80 -2.04
CA ALA A 329 -12.31 -13.83 -1.34
C ALA A 329 -12.48 -13.71 0.18
N ALA A 330 -12.47 -12.49 0.72
CA ALA A 330 -12.67 -12.23 2.13
C ALA A 330 -14.03 -12.71 2.69
N LEU A 331 -15.11 -12.53 1.92
CA LEU A 331 -16.45 -13.02 2.28
C LEU A 331 -16.53 -14.54 2.26
N MET A 332 -15.90 -15.15 1.25
CA MET A 332 -15.74 -16.60 1.13
C MET A 332 -14.98 -17.20 2.31
N SER A 333 -13.87 -16.58 2.74
CA SER A 333 -13.11 -17.00 3.92
C SER A 333 -13.98 -16.99 5.18
N ALA A 334 -14.84 -15.99 5.35
CA ALA A 334 -15.76 -15.91 6.48
C ALA A 334 -16.79 -17.04 6.47
N ILE A 335 -17.41 -17.32 5.31
CA ILE A 335 -18.37 -18.42 5.14
C ILE A 335 -17.69 -19.77 5.44
N ALA A 336 -16.53 -20.00 4.83
CA ALA A 336 -15.76 -21.23 5.02
C ALA A 336 -15.38 -21.41 6.49
N LYS A 337 -14.89 -20.37 7.15
CA LYS A 337 -14.54 -20.42 8.58
C LYS A 337 -15.71 -20.82 9.47
N ILE A 338 -16.91 -20.29 9.21
CA ILE A 338 -18.12 -20.66 9.95
C ILE A 338 -18.49 -22.12 9.68
N SER A 339 -18.43 -22.57 8.42
CA SER A 339 -18.69 -23.96 8.05
C SER A 339 -17.73 -24.93 8.74
N PHE A 340 -16.43 -24.63 8.74
CA PHE A 340 -15.42 -25.42 9.46
C PHE A 340 -15.66 -25.44 10.98
N ALA A 341 -16.10 -24.32 11.56
CA ALA A 341 -16.42 -24.25 12.99
C ALA A 341 -17.61 -25.14 13.37
N ASN A 342 -18.59 -25.30 12.47
CA ASN A 342 -19.75 -26.17 12.64
C ASN A 342 -19.42 -27.66 12.45
N HIS A 343 -18.38 -27.98 11.67
CA HIS A 343 -18.03 -29.34 11.26
C HIS A 343 -16.70 -29.82 11.86
N ARG A 344 -16.67 -30.05 13.18
CA ARG A 344 -15.48 -30.54 13.90
C ARG A 344 -15.52 -32.05 14.18
N TYR A 345 -15.27 -32.83 13.15
CA TYR A 345 -15.20 -34.30 13.26
C TYR A 345 -13.80 -34.79 13.61
N ASP A 346 -13.71 -36.08 13.94
CA ASP A 346 -12.45 -36.78 14.17
C ASP A 346 -11.71 -37.11 12.87
N SER A 347 -12.42 -37.06 11.74
CA SER A 347 -11.92 -37.30 10.39
C SER A 347 -11.83 -35.97 9.64
N PRO A 348 -10.62 -35.46 9.34
CA PRO A 348 -10.44 -34.27 8.51
C PRO A 348 -11.14 -34.37 7.14
N ALA A 349 -11.12 -35.55 6.51
CA ALA A 349 -11.80 -35.80 5.25
C ALA A 349 -13.34 -35.70 5.38
N GLU A 350 -13.94 -36.16 6.48
CA GLU A 350 -15.36 -35.96 6.74
C GLU A 350 -15.70 -34.48 6.92
N THR A 351 -14.86 -33.72 7.64
CA THR A 351 -15.02 -32.26 7.73
C THR A 351 -15.00 -31.62 6.34
N PHE A 352 -14.04 -31.96 5.49
CA PHE A 352 -14.00 -31.46 4.11
C PHE A 352 -15.22 -31.87 3.29
N ARG A 353 -15.77 -33.08 3.47
CA ARG A 353 -17.03 -33.49 2.81
C ARG A 353 -18.18 -32.56 3.14
N GLN A 354 -18.38 -32.24 4.42
CA GLN A 354 -19.49 -31.38 4.85
C GLN A 354 -19.26 -29.92 4.42
N VAL A 355 -18.03 -29.41 4.61
CA VAL A 355 -17.68 -28.04 4.22
C VAL A 355 -17.84 -27.83 2.71
N ASN A 356 -17.49 -28.83 1.89
CA ASN A 356 -17.72 -28.76 0.44
C ASN A 356 -19.18 -28.53 0.10
N LEU A 357 -20.10 -29.23 0.77
CA LEU A 357 -21.54 -29.11 0.53
C LEU A 357 -22.06 -27.73 0.98
N ASP A 358 -21.66 -27.27 2.16
CA ASP A 358 -22.01 -25.94 2.67
C ASP A 358 -21.56 -24.83 1.72
N VAL A 359 -20.28 -24.86 1.30
CA VAL A 359 -19.71 -23.84 0.42
C VAL A 359 -20.42 -23.87 -0.93
N MET A 360 -20.70 -25.05 -1.50
CA MET A 360 -21.44 -25.14 -2.76
C MET A 360 -22.86 -24.54 -2.68
N ASP A 361 -23.57 -24.77 -1.57
CA ASP A 361 -24.93 -24.26 -1.39
C ASP A 361 -24.94 -22.73 -1.19
N LEU A 362 -23.97 -22.21 -0.44
CA LEU A 362 -23.89 -20.79 -0.07
C LEU A 362 -23.29 -19.90 -1.17
N VAL A 363 -22.31 -20.42 -1.94
CA VAL A 363 -21.49 -19.63 -2.87
C VAL A 363 -21.92 -19.81 -4.33
N LYS A 364 -22.68 -20.88 -4.63
CA LYS A 364 -23.27 -21.13 -5.95
C LYS A 364 -22.28 -21.09 -7.13
N GLY A 365 -21.02 -21.47 -6.88
CA GLY A 365 -20.00 -21.67 -7.91
C GLY A 365 -19.17 -20.43 -8.29
N GLU A 366 -19.30 -19.31 -7.56
CA GLU A 366 -18.48 -18.10 -7.80
C GLU A 366 -17.09 -18.13 -7.12
N GLY A 367 -16.63 -19.29 -6.68
CA GLY A 367 -15.31 -19.45 -6.08
C GLY A 367 -15.06 -20.86 -5.55
N TYR A 368 -13.81 -21.12 -5.22
CA TYR A 368 -13.37 -22.35 -4.56
C TYR A 368 -12.30 -22.02 -3.53
N LEU A 369 -11.97 -22.99 -2.68
CA LEU A 369 -10.89 -22.81 -1.71
C LEU A 369 -10.06 -24.09 -1.58
N THR A 370 -8.77 -23.91 -1.33
CA THR A 370 -7.84 -24.96 -0.95
C THR A 370 -7.75 -25.00 0.58
N ALA A 371 -7.48 -26.17 1.14
CA ALA A 371 -7.37 -26.31 2.58
C ALA A 371 -6.47 -27.46 3.01
N PHE A 372 -5.77 -27.24 4.11
CA PHE A 372 -5.09 -28.26 4.88
C PHE A 372 -5.70 -28.32 6.28
N LEU A 373 -6.20 -29.49 6.66
CA LEU A 373 -6.74 -29.73 8.00
C LEU A 373 -6.00 -30.88 8.65
N MET A 374 -5.46 -30.62 9.85
CA MET A 374 -4.82 -31.63 10.66
C MET A 374 -5.44 -31.73 12.06
N ILE A 375 -5.38 -32.92 12.62
CA ILE A 375 -5.74 -33.27 13.98
C ILE A 375 -4.55 -33.99 14.62
N LEU A 376 -4.01 -33.40 15.66
CA LEU A 376 -2.90 -33.92 16.43
C LEU A 376 -3.40 -34.44 17.78
N ASP A 377 -3.08 -35.69 18.10
CA ASP A 377 -3.38 -36.27 19.41
C ASP A 377 -2.26 -36.03 20.44
N GLU A 378 -2.46 -36.56 21.64
CA GLU A 378 -1.49 -36.40 22.74
C GLU A 378 -0.24 -37.26 22.64
N HIS A 379 -0.21 -38.18 21.69
CA HIS A 379 0.91 -39.07 21.40
C HIS A 379 1.64 -38.64 20.12
N ASN A 380 1.44 -37.40 19.67
CA ASN A 380 1.99 -36.85 18.43
C ASN A 380 1.59 -37.62 17.15
N ARG A 381 0.45 -38.34 17.18
CA ARG A 381 -0.14 -38.92 15.98
C ARG A 381 -0.92 -37.82 15.25
N LEU A 382 -0.49 -37.53 14.03
CA LEU A 382 -1.07 -36.54 13.14
C LEU A 382 -2.00 -37.24 12.15
N THR A 383 -3.29 -36.96 12.21
CA THR A 383 -4.26 -37.32 11.16
C THR A 383 -4.57 -36.06 10.35
N TYR A 384 -4.48 -36.10 9.03
CA TYR A 384 -4.70 -34.93 8.19
C TYR A 384 -5.39 -35.27 6.87
N SER A 385 -5.99 -34.26 6.25
CA SER A 385 -6.54 -34.31 4.89
C SER A 385 -6.13 -33.04 4.15
N VAL A 386 -6.05 -33.15 2.82
CA VAL A 386 -5.62 -32.10 1.91
C VAL A 386 -6.71 -31.88 0.87
N ALA A 387 -7.11 -30.63 0.65
CA ALA A 387 -8.00 -30.20 -0.41
C ALA A 387 -7.22 -29.27 -1.36
N ALA A 388 -6.76 -29.85 -2.48
CA ALA A 388 -5.81 -29.25 -3.43
C ALA A 388 -4.39 -28.96 -2.86
N VAL A 389 -3.44 -28.67 -3.75
CA VAL A 389 -2.00 -28.49 -3.47
C VAL A 389 -1.67 -27.00 -3.33
N PRO A 390 -0.62 -26.58 -2.60
CA PRO A 390 0.57 -27.34 -2.19
C PRO A 390 0.42 -28.18 -0.92
N GLY A 391 1.06 -29.36 -0.92
CA GLY A 391 1.14 -30.24 0.25
C GLY A 391 2.18 -29.77 1.27
N PRO A 392 1.94 -29.89 2.59
CA PRO A 392 2.90 -29.50 3.62
C PRO A 392 4.24 -30.26 3.52
N MET A 393 5.31 -29.61 3.98
CA MET A 393 6.66 -30.18 4.00
C MET A 393 7.03 -30.62 5.42
N LEU A 394 7.42 -31.89 5.58
CA LEU A 394 7.86 -32.47 6.84
C LEU A 394 9.38 -32.64 6.85
N TYR A 395 10.03 -31.95 7.78
CA TYR A 395 11.42 -32.20 8.12
C TYR A 395 11.52 -33.27 9.21
N ARG A 396 12.22 -34.35 8.89
CA ARG A 396 12.51 -35.47 9.80
C ARG A 396 13.85 -35.24 10.51
N ALA A 397 13.81 -35.04 11.82
CA ALA A 397 15.04 -34.80 12.60
C ALA A 397 15.97 -36.01 12.62
N ARG A 398 15.40 -37.21 12.74
CA ARG A 398 16.16 -38.48 12.83
C ARG A 398 16.98 -38.78 11.58
N THR A 399 16.43 -38.51 10.40
CA THR A 399 17.07 -38.81 9.10
C THR A 399 17.68 -37.58 8.44
N ASN A 400 17.41 -36.37 8.98
CA ASN A 400 17.80 -35.09 8.38
C ASN A 400 17.30 -34.96 6.92
N THR A 401 16.08 -35.43 6.66
CA THR A 401 15.42 -35.39 5.35
C THR A 401 14.21 -34.47 5.38
N VAL A 402 13.84 -33.94 4.22
CA VAL A 402 12.58 -33.19 4.02
C VAL A 402 11.76 -34.01 3.04
N GLU A 403 10.53 -34.33 3.43
CA GLU A 403 9.56 -35.07 2.62
C GLU A 403 8.27 -34.24 2.51
N GLN A 404 7.66 -34.22 1.33
CA GLN A 404 6.33 -33.63 1.17
C GLN A 404 5.29 -34.64 1.66
N LEU A 405 4.32 -34.19 2.44
CA LEU A 405 3.24 -35.05 2.90
C LEU A 405 2.38 -35.50 1.73
N GLU A 406 2.03 -36.79 1.72
CA GLU A 406 1.10 -37.34 0.74
C GLU A 406 -0.27 -36.70 0.91
N GLY A 407 -0.93 -36.36 -0.19
CA GLY A 407 -2.25 -35.76 -0.16
C GLY A 407 -2.93 -35.91 -1.50
N THR A 408 -4.18 -36.37 -1.46
CA THR A 408 -5.06 -36.38 -2.63
C THR A 408 -6.37 -35.73 -2.23
N GLY A 409 -6.80 -34.75 -3.00
CA GLY A 409 -8.06 -34.05 -2.81
C GLY A 409 -8.20 -32.94 -3.83
N THR A 410 -9.43 -32.58 -4.15
CA THR A 410 -9.73 -31.47 -5.07
C THR A 410 -10.02 -30.21 -4.26
N VAL A 411 -10.18 -29.07 -4.94
CA VAL A 411 -10.64 -27.83 -4.31
C VAL A 411 -12.04 -27.99 -3.70
N LEU A 412 -12.29 -27.31 -2.58
CA LEU A 412 -13.57 -27.26 -1.89
C LEU A 412 -14.50 -26.24 -2.56
N GLY A 413 -15.79 -26.57 -2.65
CA GLY A 413 -16.83 -25.65 -3.14
C GLY A 413 -17.08 -25.69 -4.65
N MET A 414 -16.30 -26.47 -5.41
CA MET A 414 -16.39 -26.49 -6.89
C MET A 414 -17.15 -27.72 -7.44
N PHE A 415 -16.90 -28.91 -6.88
CA PHE A 415 -17.46 -30.17 -7.40
C PHE A 415 -18.33 -30.88 -6.36
N ALA A 416 -19.54 -31.29 -6.77
CA ALA A 416 -20.49 -31.96 -5.86
C ALA A 416 -19.98 -33.33 -5.38
N ASP A 417 -19.18 -34.02 -6.19
CA ASP A 417 -18.59 -35.31 -5.85
C ASP A 417 -17.17 -35.22 -5.28
N ALA A 418 -16.66 -33.99 -5.03
CA ALA A 418 -15.36 -33.74 -4.40
C ALA A 418 -15.17 -34.56 -3.11
N GLY A 419 -16.26 -34.80 -2.37
CA GLY A 419 -16.25 -35.59 -1.14
C GLY A 419 -15.68 -37.00 -1.25
N LYS A 420 -15.66 -37.60 -2.45
CA LYS A 420 -15.06 -38.92 -2.72
C LYS A 420 -13.53 -38.89 -2.80
N HIS A 421 -12.96 -37.70 -3.00
CA HIS A 421 -11.54 -37.52 -3.24
C HIS A 421 -10.76 -37.18 -1.96
N TYR A 422 -11.43 -36.70 -0.92
CA TYR A 422 -10.80 -36.44 0.38
C TYR A 422 -10.52 -37.73 1.14
N LYS A 423 -9.29 -37.86 1.64
CA LYS A 423 -8.82 -39.02 2.40
C LYS A 423 -8.07 -38.57 3.64
N ASP A 424 -8.22 -39.34 4.71
CA ASP A 424 -7.41 -39.17 5.91
C ASP A 424 -6.09 -39.90 5.73
N TYR A 425 -5.01 -39.18 5.94
CA TYR A 425 -3.66 -39.68 6.06
C TYR A 425 -3.25 -39.64 7.53
N THR A 426 -2.38 -40.55 7.94
CA THR A 426 -1.90 -40.59 9.33
C THR A 426 -0.41 -40.82 9.36
N ILE A 427 0.29 -39.98 10.13
CA ILE A 427 1.73 -40.10 10.37
C ILE A 427 2.03 -39.94 11.86
N GLN A 428 3.16 -40.51 12.27
CA GLN A 428 3.71 -40.31 13.60
C GLN A 428 4.80 -39.24 13.52
N LEU A 429 4.66 -38.18 14.31
CA LEU A 429 5.72 -37.18 14.47
C LEU A 429 6.66 -37.61 15.61
N GLU A 430 7.96 -37.46 15.39
CA GLU A 430 9.03 -37.79 16.36
C GLU A 430 9.63 -36.51 16.97
N ALA A 431 10.39 -36.65 18.05
CA ALA A 431 11.06 -35.52 18.70
C ALA A 431 11.98 -34.77 17.72
N GLY A 432 11.84 -33.44 17.65
CA GLY A 432 12.60 -32.59 16.75
C GLY A 432 12.03 -32.47 15.33
N ASP A 433 11.05 -33.31 14.94
CA ASP A 433 10.38 -33.19 13.65
C ASP A 433 9.67 -31.83 13.53
N LYS A 434 9.64 -31.30 12.30
CA LYS A 434 9.02 -30.00 12.00
C LYS A 434 8.13 -30.10 10.78
N LEU A 435 6.90 -29.62 10.90
CA LEU A 435 5.96 -29.55 9.78
C LEU A 435 5.78 -28.09 9.35
N PHE A 436 5.86 -27.88 8.03
CA PHE A 436 5.81 -26.60 7.35
C PHE A 436 4.55 -26.59 6.47
N ILE A 437 3.56 -25.80 6.82
CA ILE A 437 2.28 -25.66 6.11
C ILE A 437 2.25 -24.24 5.51
N TYR A 438 1.97 -24.10 4.22
CA TYR A 438 2.08 -22.82 3.51
C TYR A 438 1.02 -22.70 2.40
N SER A 439 0.73 -21.46 2.00
CA SER A 439 -0.04 -21.13 0.80
C SER A 439 0.89 -21.09 -0.41
N ASP A 440 0.32 -21.17 -1.60
CA ASP A 440 1.04 -21.08 -2.87
C ASP A 440 1.80 -19.74 -3.02
N GLY A 441 1.34 -18.66 -2.39
CA GLY A 441 2.04 -17.37 -2.31
C GLY A 441 3.48 -17.46 -1.80
N LEU A 442 3.87 -18.53 -1.10
CA LEU A 442 5.27 -18.80 -0.75
C LEU A 442 6.06 -19.38 -1.93
N THR A 443 5.52 -20.38 -2.62
CA THR A 443 6.20 -21.11 -3.69
C THR A 443 6.16 -20.39 -5.04
N GLU A 444 5.09 -19.65 -5.31
CA GLU A 444 4.88 -18.89 -6.55
C GLU A 444 5.50 -17.50 -6.52
N ALA A 445 6.00 -17.05 -5.36
CA ALA A 445 6.71 -15.78 -5.27
C ALA A 445 7.90 -15.75 -6.23
N VAL A 446 8.02 -14.66 -6.96
CA VAL A 446 9.02 -14.49 -8.02
C VAL A 446 10.15 -13.54 -7.61
N ASN A 447 11.33 -13.77 -8.19
CA ASN A 447 12.45 -12.82 -8.13
C ASN A 447 12.35 -11.80 -9.29
N PRO A 448 13.27 -10.80 -9.39
CA PRO A 448 13.27 -9.83 -10.48
C PRO A 448 13.49 -10.43 -11.89
N GLN A 449 13.88 -11.71 -11.98
CA GLN A 449 14.03 -12.46 -13.22
C GLN A 449 12.80 -13.30 -13.58
N GLU A 450 11.67 -13.12 -12.86
CA GLU A 450 10.44 -13.91 -13.02
C GLU A 450 10.60 -15.41 -12.71
N GLU A 451 11.66 -15.81 -12.02
CA GLU A 451 11.80 -17.19 -11.52
C GLU A 451 11.02 -17.34 -10.22
N MET A 452 10.22 -18.41 -10.12
CA MET A 452 9.52 -18.76 -8.88
C MET A 452 10.48 -19.28 -7.82
N PHE A 453 10.17 -19.03 -6.54
CA PHE A 453 10.91 -19.58 -5.39
C PHE A 453 10.94 -21.10 -5.50
N GLY A 454 9.77 -21.70 -5.68
CA GLY A 454 9.57 -23.11 -5.99
C GLY A 454 9.92 -24.06 -4.84
N GLU A 455 9.51 -25.32 -5.01
CA GLU A 455 9.66 -26.36 -3.99
C GLU A 455 11.13 -26.70 -3.70
N GLU A 456 12.00 -26.69 -4.71
CA GLU A 456 13.42 -27.04 -4.52
C GLU A 456 14.17 -26.07 -3.60
N ARG A 457 13.87 -24.76 -3.68
CA ARG A 457 14.47 -23.76 -2.79
C ARG A 457 13.86 -23.86 -1.40
N LEU A 458 12.54 -24.10 -1.32
CA LEU A 458 11.86 -24.35 -0.05
C LEU A 458 12.46 -25.54 0.70
N ILE A 459 12.63 -26.69 0.04
CA ILE A 459 13.24 -27.89 0.63
C ILE A 459 14.66 -27.61 1.15
N ARG A 460 15.47 -26.88 0.38
CA ARG A 460 16.82 -26.45 0.80
C ARG A 460 16.75 -25.55 2.03
N ALA A 461 15.90 -24.54 2.02
CA ALA A 461 15.74 -23.62 3.13
C ALA A 461 15.28 -24.34 4.42
N ILE A 462 14.32 -25.26 4.31
CA ILE A 462 13.85 -26.10 5.43
C ILE A 462 14.99 -26.94 6.01
N ARG A 463 15.81 -27.59 5.16
CA ARG A 463 16.92 -28.44 5.62
C ARG A 463 17.97 -27.66 6.43
N GLU A 464 18.21 -26.40 6.08
CA GLU A 464 19.11 -25.50 6.83
C GLU A 464 18.56 -25.05 8.20
N THR A 465 17.31 -25.41 8.51
CA THR A 465 16.72 -25.16 9.84
C THR A 465 17.01 -26.27 10.85
N ARG A 466 17.71 -27.36 10.50
CA ARG A 466 17.87 -28.57 11.35
C ARG A 466 18.14 -28.33 12.85
N ASN A 467 18.98 -27.36 13.19
CA ASN A 467 19.40 -27.06 14.57
C ASN A 467 18.73 -25.81 15.15
N ARG A 468 17.62 -25.37 14.56
CA ARG A 468 16.88 -24.17 14.94
C ARG A 468 15.59 -24.55 15.65
N ASN A 469 15.15 -23.75 16.61
CA ASN A 469 13.81 -23.93 17.17
C ASN A 469 12.72 -23.50 16.16
N VAL A 470 11.44 -23.68 16.50
CA VAL A 470 10.31 -23.37 15.60
C VAL A 470 10.32 -21.91 15.10
N GLN A 471 10.57 -20.95 15.98
CA GLN A 471 10.60 -19.53 15.65
C GLN A 471 11.78 -19.21 14.71
N GLN A 472 12.98 -19.64 15.09
CA GLN A 472 14.20 -19.45 14.30
C GLN A 472 14.13 -20.13 12.93
N SER A 473 13.41 -21.26 12.83
CA SER A 473 13.18 -21.97 11.57
C SER A 473 12.28 -21.14 10.65
N SER A 474 11.19 -20.58 11.18
CA SER A 474 10.30 -19.70 10.42
C SER A 474 10.98 -18.39 10.00
N GLU A 475 11.72 -17.75 10.90
CA GLU A 475 12.48 -16.53 10.61
C GLU A 475 13.52 -16.76 9.51
N TYR A 476 14.21 -17.90 9.54
CA TYR A 476 15.17 -18.25 8.49
C TYR A 476 14.51 -18.45 7.13
N LEU A 477 13.37 -19.14 7.09
CA LEU A 477 12.65 -19.34 5.84
C LEU A 477 12.18 -17.99 5.25
N MET A 478 11.69 -17.09 6.11
CA MET A 478 11.31 -15.74 5.68
C MET A 478 12.50 -14.92 5.19
N GLU A 479 13.67 -15.09 5.78
CA GLU A 479 14.89 -14.44 5.30
C GLU A 479 15.30 -14.99 3.93
N ALA A 480 15.29 -16.31 3.75
CA ALA A 480 15.56 -16.93 2.45
C ALA A 480 14.56 -16.48 1.37
N TYR A 481 13.28 -16.35 1.72
CA TYR A 481 12.24 -15.78 0.87
C TYR A 481 12.56 -14.34 0.45
N ARG A 482 12.86 -13.46 1.41
CA ARG A 482 13.16 -12.04 1.12
C ARG A 482 14.43 -11.86 0.30
N GLN A 483 15.46 -12.64 0.59
CA GLN A 483 16.70 -12.61 -0.18
C GLN A 483 16.50 -13.07 -1.62
N PHE A 484 15.55 -13.98 -1.85
CA PHE A 484 15.20 -14.43 -3.20
C PHE A 484 14.37 -13.40 -3.96
N THR A 485 13.32 -12.87 -3.34
CA THR A 485 12.41 -11.93 -4.01
C THR A 485 13.03 -10.56 -4.23
N LEU A 486 14.04 -10.16 -3.44
CA LEU A 486 14.72 -8.86 -3.55
C LEU A 486 13.76 -7.65 -3.55
N GLY A 487 12.61 -7.79 -2.88
CA GLY A 487 11.59 -6.75 -2.82
C GLY A 487 10.64 -6.70 -4.01
N THR A 488 10.64 -7.70 -4.91
CA THR A 488 9.59 -7.87 -5.91
C THR A 488 8.22 -7.93 -5.22
N GLU A 489 7.24 -7.23 -5.79
CA GLU A 489 5.90 -7.18 -5.24
C GLU A 489 5.26 -8.58 -5.17
N PRO A 490 4.66 -8.96 -4.02
CA PRO A 490 3.95 -10.22 -3.90
C PRO A 490 2.76 -10.25 -4.86
N ARG A 491 2.47 -11.43 -5.42
CA ARG A 491 1.34 -11.66 -6.33
C ARG A 491 0.12 -12.27 -5.65
N ASP A 492 0.32 -12.83 -4.45
CA ASP A 492 -0.72 -13.46 -3.66
C ASP A 492 -0.49 -13.28 -2.15
N ASP A 493 -1.49 -13.68 -1.35
CA ASP A 493 -1.42 -13.78 0.10
C ASP A 493 -0.33 -14.79 0.53
N LEU A 494 0.46 -14.42 1.54
CA LEU A 494 1.51 -15.27 2.08
C LEU A 494 1.16 -15.73 3.49
N THR A 495 0.75 -16.99 3.59
CA THR A 495 0.51 -17.67 4.86
C THR A 495 1.46 -18.83 5.04
N PHE A 496 2.09 -18.91 6.21
CA PHE A 496 3.01 -19.97 6.55
C PHE A 496 2.97 -20.28 8.05
N ILE A 497 2.74 -21.56 8.36
CA ILE A 497 2.67 -22.10 9.71
C ILE A 497 3.75 -23.17 9.87
N THR A 498 4.59 -22.99 10.89
CA THR A 498 5.55 -24.00 11.33
C THR A 498 5.07 -24.61 12.64
N LEU A 499 5.17 -25.93 12.75
CA LEU A 499 5.11 -26.61 14.04
C LEU A 499 6.37 -27.44 14.25
N MET A 500 6.73 -27.65 15.51
CA MET A 500 7.87 -28.47 15.91
C MET A 500 7.51 -29.30 17.13
N VAL A 501 7.79 -30.60 17.08
CA VAL A 501 7.78 -31.46 18.27
C VAL A 501 9.04 -31.18 19.08
N SER A 502 8.89 -30.88 20.36
CA SER A 502 10.01 -30.57 21.26
C SER A 502 11.08 -31.67 21.23
N GLU A 503 12.35 -31.27 21.16
CA GLU A 503 13.50 -32.19 21.25
C GLU A 503 13.56 -32.90 22.61
N TYR A 504 12.94 -32.32 23.64
CA TYR A 504 12.88 -32.89 24.98
C TYR A 504 11.74 -33.90 25.14
N GLN A 505 10.96 -34.19 24.09
CA GLN A 505 9.84 -35.14 24.16
C GLN A 505 10.30 -36.53 24.62
N ASP A 506 11.38 -37.07 24.04
CA ASP A 506 11.90 -38.39 24.44
C ASP A 506 12.42 -38.41 25.88
N GLN A 507 13.01 -37.31 26.33
CA GLN A 507 13.46 -37.17 27.72
C GLN A 507 12.26 -37.11 28.67
N PHE A 508 11.23 -36.34 28.30
CA PHE A 508 9.96 -36.26 29.02
C PHE A 508 9.29 -37.63 29.13
N ASP A 509 9.13 -38.35 28.03
CA ASP A 509 8.47 -39.66 28.01
C ASP A 509 9.21 -40.68 28.87
N ARG A 510 10.55 -40.64 28.89
CA ARG A 510 11.37 -41.43 29.82
C ARG A 510 11.10 -41.07 31.27
N TYR A 511 11.07 -39.79 31.62
CA TYR A 511 10.79 -39.35 33.00
C TYR A 511 9.39 -39.72 33.46
N VAL A 512 8.37 -39.61 32.61
CA VAL A 512 7.00 -40.05 32.93
C VAL A 512 6.96 -41.56 33.14
N ARG A 513 7.60 -42.34 32.26
CA ARG A 513 7.65 -43.80 32.35
C ARG A 513 8.38 -44.27 33.61
N ASP A 514 9.56 -43.74 33.88
CA ASP A 514 10.35 -44.05 35.08
C ASP A 514 9.61 -43.65 36.35
N GLY A 515 9.00 -42.46 36.35
CA GLY A 515 8.19 -41.96 37.47
C GLY A 515 6.98 -42.84 37.75
N TYR A 516 6.28 -43.30 36.71
CA TYR A 516 5.16 -44.23 36.83
C TYR A 516 5.61 -45.60 37.37
N HIS A 517 6.68 -46.19 36.82
CA HIS A 517 7.21 -47.46 37.33
C HIS A 517 7.64 -47.36 38.79
N ALA A 518 8.32 -46.28 39.18
CA ALA A 518 8.71 -46.04 40.57
C ALA A 518 7.47 -45.90 41.49
N PHE A 519 6.42 -45.22 41.02
CA PHE A 519 5.15 -45.09 41.75
C PHE A 519 4.48 -46.45 41.97
N VAL A 520 4.43 -47.30 40.94
CA VAL A 520 3.86 -48.66 41.03
C VAL A 520 4.70 -49.54 41.97
N ALA A 521 6.02 -49.41 41.94
CA ALA A 521 6.95 -50.11 42.84
C ALA A 521 6.92 -49.58 44.29
N GLY A 522 6.20 -48.50 44.57
CA GLY A 522 6.12 -47.89 45.90
C GLY A 522 7.32 -47.01 46.28
N ASN A 523 8.27 -46.78 45.36
CA ASN A 523 9.39 -45.86 45.55
C ASN A 523 8.94 -44.41 45.27
N LEU A 524 8.29 -43.80 46.27
CA LEU A 524 7.64 -42.50 46.12
C LEU A 524 8.62 -41.35 45.91
N ASP A 525 9.83 -41.40 46.50
CA ASP A 525 10.86 -40.38 46.30
C ASP A 525 11.33 -40.32 44.85
N THR A 526 11.63 -41.47 44.27
CA THR A 526 12.04 -41.57 42.86
C THR A 526 10.89 -41.17 41.95
N ALA A 527 9.66 -41.60 42.26
CA ALA A 527 8.47 -41.22 41.50
C ALA A 527 8.30 -39.70 41.46
N CYS A 528 8.33 -39.02 42.60
CA CYS A 528 8.19 -37.57 42.69
C CYS A 528 9.34 -36.86 41.97
N SER A 529 10.58 -37.31 42.15
CA SER A 529 11.76 -36.73 41.49
C SER A 529 11.63 -36.79 39.96
N LYS A 530 11.33 -37.96 39.39
CA LYS A 530 11.18 -38.14 37.94
C LYS A 530 9.97 -37.36 37.39
N LEU A 531 8.85 -37.36 38.09
CA LEU A 531 7.67 -36.62 37.66
C LEU A 531 7.86 -35.10 37.73
N LYS A 532 8.64 -34.58 38.71
CA LYS A 532 9.04 -33.16 38.74
C LYS A 532 9.96 -32.81 37.55
N GLN A 533 10.89 -33.69 37.18
CA GLN A 533 11.71 -33.51 35.98
C GLN A 533 10.85 -33.50 34.70
N ALA A 534 9.84 -34.36 34.61
CA ALA A 534 8.89 -34.34 33.49
C ALA A 534 8.06 -33.05 33.48
N HIS A 535 7.55 -32.60 34.63
CA HIS A 535 6.80 -31.36 34.76
C HIS A 535 7.66 -30.12 34.39
N ALA A 536 8.95 -30.13 34.70
CA ALA A 536 9.85 -29.04 34.28
C ALA A 536 9.97 -28.91 32.75
N ILE A 537 9.82 -30.02 32.01
CA ILE A 537 9.82 -30.01 30.53
C ILE A 537 8.44 -29.56 30.02
N PHE A 538 7.36 -30.17 30.50
CA PHE A 538 5.98 -29.81 30.13
C PHE A 538 5.10 -29.56 31.37
N PRO A 539 5.03 -28.30 31.86
CA PRO A 539 4.37 -27.96 33.12
C PRO A 539 2.88 -28.33 33.16
N LYS A 540 2.16 -28.08 32.07
CA LYS A 540 0.70 -28.29 32.00
C LYS A 540 0.29 -29.67 31.51
N HIS A 541 1.21 -30.64 31.51
CA HIS A 541 0.88 -32.01 31.08
C HIS A 541 -0.01 -32.70 32.13
N THR A 542 -1.28 -32.89 31.78
CA THR A 542 -2.33 -33.34 32.71
C THR A 542 -2.03 -34.70 33.35
N HIS A 543 -1.49 -35.67 32.62
CA HIS A 543 -1.14 -36.97 33.18
C HIS A 543 0.01 -36.86 34.20
N THR A 544 1.00 -36.00 33.93
CA THR A 544 2.13 -35.77 34.84
C THR A 544 1.67 -35.08 36.12
N LEU A 545 0.84 -34.03 36.00
CA LEU A 545 0.25 -33.33 37.14
C LEU A 545 -0.56 -34.28 38.04
N PHE A 546 -1.41 -35.12 37.44
CA PHE A 546 -2.22 -36.09 38.19
C PHE A 546 -1.36 -37.15 38.90
N LEU A 547 -0.38 -37.73 38.20
CA LEU A 547 0.53 -38.71 38.79
C LEU A 547 1.38 -38.09 39.91
N LEU A 548 1.87 -36.87 39.71
CA LEU A 548 2.69 -36.15 40.69
C LEU A 548 1.89 -35.83 41.94
N GLY A 549 0.68 -35.27 41.80
CA GLY A 549 -0.24 -35.02 42.92
C GLY A 549 -0.60 -36.30 43.67
N ARG A 550 -0.85 -37.40 42.95
CA ARG A 550 -1.11 -38.72 43.56
C ARG A 550 0.11 -39.28 44.30
N ALA A 551 1.31 -39.13 43.75
CA ALA A 551 2.55 -39.61 44.35
C ALA A 551 2.89 -38.84 45.63
N LEU A 552 2.82 -37.50 45.58
CA LEU A 552 3.06 -36.61 46.72
C LEU A 552 2.02 -36.83 47.83
N GLY A 553 0.74 -36.96 47.47
CA GLY A 553 -0.33 -37.26 48.44
C GLY A 553 -0.15 -38.62 49.13
N LYS A 554 0.41 -39.63 48.44
CA LYS A 554 0.80 -40.90 49.07
C LYS A 554 2.05 -40.78 49.93
N LYS A 555 2.98 -39.90 49.57
CA LYS A 555 4.23 -39.66 50.31
C LYS A 555 3.98 -38.90 51.63
N GLY A 556 2.91 -38.11 51.68
CA GLY A 556 2.54 -37.28 52.84
C GLY A 556 2.83 -35.79 52.62
N GLU A 557 3.30 -35.40 51.44
CA GLU A 557 3.59 -34.01 51.07
C GLU A 557 2.30 -33.33 50.58
N TYR A 558 1.34 -33.13 51.48
CA TYR A 558 -0.05 -32.77 51.11
C TYR A 558 -0.19 -31.38 50.48
N GLU A 559 0.52 -30.37 50.99
CA GLU A 559 0.46 -29.00 50.45
C GLU A 559 0.96 -28.95 49.01
N GLU A 560 2.11 -29.58 48.74
CA GLU A 560 2.68 -29.65 47.40
C GLU A 560 1.80 -30.49 46.47
N ALA A 561 1.21 -31.58 46.97
CA ALA A 561 0.26 -32.38 46.20
C ALA A 561 -0.95 -31.55 45.73
N LEU A 562 -1.50 -30.70 46.61
CA LEU A 562 -2.64 -29.84 46.30
C LEU A 562 -2.32 -28.81 45.22
N GLN A 563 -1.12 -28.22 45.22
CA GLN A 563 -0.71 -27.27 44.17
C GLN A 563 -0.84 -27.88 42.76
N TYR A 564 -0.32 -29.11 42.57
CA TYR A 564 -0.41 -29.80 41.29
C TYR A 564 -1.82 -30.32 40.97
N LEU A 565 -2.58 -30.72 41.99
CA LEU A 565 -3.96 -31.18 41.82
C LEU A 565 -4.91 -30.03 41.46
N ASP A 566 -4.71 -28.84 42.01
CA ASP A 566 -5.50 -27.65 41.68
C ASP A 566 -5.24 -27.23 40.22
N GLU A 567 -3.99 -27.24 39.78
CA GLU A 567 -3.65 -27.01 38.36
C GLU A 567 -4.28 -28.09 37.46
N TYR A 568 -4.24 -29.37 37.88
CA TYR A 568 -4.90 -30.45 37.16
C TYR A 568 -6.43 -30.27 37.07
N ILE A 569 -7.09 -29.92 38.18
CA ILE A 569 -8.55 -29.76 38.27
C ILE A 569 -8.99 -28.58 37.40
N LEU A 570 -8.21 -27.51 37.32
CA LEU A 570 -8.45 -26.40 36.40
C LEU A 570 -8.50 -26.87 34.94
N LEU A 571 -7.63 -27.82 34.56
CA LEU A 571 -7.57 -28.38 33.20
C LEU A 571 -8.58 -29.51 32.95
N LYS A 572 -8.96 -30.27 33.98
CA LYS A 572 -9.85 -31.44 33.91
C LYS A 572 -10.87 -31.43 35.06
N PRO A 573 -11.86 -30.50 35.04
CA PRO A 573 -12.76 -30.26 36.17
C PRO A 573 -13.75 -31.40 36.46
N TYR A 574 -13.91 -32.35 35.55
CA TYR A 574 -14.82 -33.49 35.68
C TYR A 574 -14.11 -34.82 36.01
N ASN A 575 -12.90 -34.76 36.58
CA ASN A 575 -12.21 -35.97 37.06
C ASN A 575 -12.53 -36.23 38.54
N ALA A 576 -13.34 -37.25 38.83
CA ALA A 576 -13.72 -37.61 40.18
C ALA A 576 -12.53 -38.04 41.07
N ASP A 577 -11.54 -38.74 40.53
CA ASP A 577 -10.41 -39.27 41.29
C ASP A 577 -9.47 -38.16 41.78
N ALA A 578 -9.32 -37.09 41.00
CA ALA A 578 -8.53 -35.93 41.42
C ALA A 578 -9.10 -35.28 42.70
N TYR A 579 -10.42 -35.11 42.76
CA TYR A 579 -11.09 -34.59 43.96
C TYR A 579 -11.02 -35.55 45.15
N ILE A 580 -10.96 -36.87 44.93
CA ILE A 580 -10.73 -37.83 46.03
C ILE A 580 -9.34 -37.64 46.62
N ILE A 581 -8.32 -37.50 45.77
CA ILE A 581 -6.94 -37.32 46.22
C ILE A 581 -6.80 -35.97 46.94
N ALA A 582 -7.35 -34.89 46.38
CA ALA A 582 -7.36 -33.57 47.00
C ALA A 582 -8.10 -33.59 48.35
N GLY A 583 -9.30 -34.20 48.40
CA GLY A 583 -10.06 -34.35 49.64
C GLY A 583 -9.32 -35.16 50.70
N TYR A 584 -8.56 -36.19 50.31
CA TYR A 584 -7.70 -36.94 51.23
C TYR A 584 -6.52 -36.10 51.75
N CYS A 585 -5.93 -35.24 50.92
CA CYS A 585 -4.88 -34.31 51.34
C CYS A 585 -5.43 -33.31 52.37
N TYR A 586 -6.57 -32.65 52.07
CA TYR A 586 -7.24 -31.75 53.02
C TYR A 586 -7.61 -32.44 54.33
N TYR A 587 -8.14 -33.67 54.27
CA TYR A 587 -8.45 -34.48 55.45
C TYR A 587 -7.21 -34.72 56.31
N SER A 588 -6.09 -35.09 55.69
CA SER A 588 -4.84 -35.41 56.40
C SER A 588 -4.19 -34.16 57.02
N MET A 589 -4.45 -32.99 56.47
CA MET A 589 -4.09 -31.68 57.04
C MET A 589 -5.08 -31.17 58.10
N GLY A 590 -6.19 -31.88 58.35
CA GLY A 590 -7.22 -31.46 59.31
C GLY A 590 -8.21 -30.41 58.79
N ASN A 591 -8.16 -30.04 57.50
CA ASN A 591 -9.11 -29.11 56.88
C ASN A 591 -10.38 -29.86 56.44
N TYR A 592 -11.22 -30.20 57.42
CA TYR A 592 -12.45 -30.96 57.18
C TYR A 592 -13.46 -30.28 56.24
N PRO A 593 -13.69 -28.95 56.29
CA PRO A 593 -14.61 -28.28 55.36
C PRO A 593 -14.23 -28.47 53.88
N LEU A 594 -12.97 -28.21 53.51
CA LEU A 594 -12.51 -28.39 52.12
C LEU A 594 -12.45 -29.85 51.70
N ALA A 595 -12.16 -30.76 52.65
CA ALA A 595 -12.21 -32.20 52.40
C ALA A 595 -13.62 -32.67 52.05
N ILE A 596 -14.63 -32.26 52.83
CA ILE A 596 -16.05 -32.57 52.56
C ILE A 596 -16.47 -32.02 51.20
N GLU A 597 -16.13 -30.77 50.91
CA GLU A 597 -16.45 -30.16 49.61
C GLU A 597 -15.85 -30.97 48.46
N SER A 598 -14.57 -31.33 48.56
CA SER A 598 -13.87 -32.12 47.54
C SER A 598 -14.52 -33.49 47.34
N PHE A 599 -14.83 -34.23 48.41
CA PHE A 599 -15.50 -35.52 48.28
C PHE A 599 -16.91 -35.42 47.71
N ASN A 600 -17.68 -34.40 48.06
CA ASN A 600 -19.00 -34.15 47.47
C ASN A 600 -18.89 -33.80 45.98
N ARG A 601 -17.90 -32.99 45.57
CA ARG A 601 -17.62 -32.76 44.14
C ARG A 601 -17.30 -34.06 43.41
N SER A 602 -16.51 -34.96 44.01
CA SER A 602 -16.29 -36.29 43.44
C SER A 602 -17.58 -37.09 43.28
N LEU A 603 -18.50 -37.05 44.24
CA LEU A 603 -19.79 -37.75 44.17
C LEU A 603 -20.73 -37.14 43.14
N ASN A 604 -20.72 -35.82 42.98
CA ASN A 604 -21.51 -35.16 41.94
C ASN A 604 -21.06 -35.57 40.53
N ILE A 605 -19.76 -35.78 40.34
CA ILE A 605 -19.20 -36.28 39.07
C ILE A 605 -19.46 -37.78 38.91
N ARG A 606 -19.27 -38.56 39.99
CA ARG A 606 -19.48 -40.02 40.00
C ARG A 606 -20.26 -40.41 41.26
N ALA A 607 -21.59 -40.50 41.12
CA ALA A 607 -22.52 -40.75 42.23
C ALA A 607 -22.16 -41.98 43.07
N ASN A 608 -21.75 -43.08 42.42
CA ASN A 608 -21.41 -44.31 43.11
C ASN A 608 -19.89 -44.42 43.36
N ASN A 609 -19.35 -43.56 44.22
CA ASN A 609 -17.92 -43.58 44.58
C ASN A 609 -17.66 -44.03 46.03
N PRO A 610 -17.38 -45.33 46.27
CA PRO A 610 -17.19 -45.88 47.62
C PRO A 610 -16.06 -45.23 48.42
N GLN A 611 -15.00 -44.76 47.76
CA GLN A 611 -13.86 -44.17 48.43
C GLN A 611 -14.18 -42.78 48.99
N ALA A 612 -14.97 -41.98 48.27
CA ALA A 612 -15.44 -40.67 48.72
C ALA A 612 -16.40 -40.83 49.92
N LEU A 613 -17.36 -41.75 49.82
CA LEU A 613 -18.30 -42.06 50.92
C LEU A 613 -17.57 -42.56 52.18
N TYR A 614 -16.61 -43.46 52.02
CA TYR A 614 -15.79 -43.96 53.13
C TYR A 614 -15.06 -42.81 53.86
N ASN A 615 -14.48 -41.86 53.11
CA ASN A 615 -13.78 -40.73 53.72
C ASN A 615 -14.74 -39.71 54.35
N LEU A 616 -15.91 -39.45 53.75
CA LEU A 616 -16.95 -38.60 54.35
C LEU A 616 -17.45 -39.17 55.68
N ILE A 617 -17.70 -40.48 55.75
CA ILE A 617 -18.09 -41.14 57.00
C ILE A 617 -17.04 -40.91 58.09
N ARG A 618 -15.75 -41.06 57.75
CA ARG A 618 -14.66 -40.80 58.69
C ARG A 618 -14.64 -39.36 59.18
N ILE A 619 -14.86 -38.40 58.28
CA ILE A 619 -14.88 -36.97 58.64
C ILE A 619 -16.06 -36.65 59.56
N TYR A 620 -17.29 -37.03 59.18
CA TYR A 620 -18.47 -36.72 59.97
C TYR A 620 -18.41 -37.32 61.37
N ARG A 621 -17.83 -38.52 61.52
CA ARG A 621 -17.58 -39.11 62.84
C ARG A 621 -16.56 -38.33 63.67
N VAL A 622 -15.51 -37.80 63.04
CA VAL A 622 -14.54 -36.94 63.75
C VAL A 622 -15.20 -35.61 64.18
N LEU A 623 -16.12 -35.08 63.38
CA LEU A 623 -16.88 -33.87 63.69
C LEU A 623 -18.05 -34.09 64.67
N GLY A 624 -18.39 -35.35 65.00
CA GLY A 624 -19.53 -35.69 65.85
C GLY A 624 -20.90 -35.64 65.16
N ASP A 625 -20.94 -35.50 63.84
CA ASP A 625 -22.19 -35.52 63.05
C ASP A 625 -22.60 -36.96 62.72
N GLU A 626 -23.11 -37.67 63.72
CA GLU A 626 -23.55 -39.07 63.59
C GLU A 626 -24.73 -39.23 62.61
N LYS A 627 -25.51 -38.17 62.38
CA LYS A 627 -26.65 -38.21 61.44
C LYS A 627 -26.14 -38.33 60.00
N GLU A 628 -25.24 -37.44 59.59
CA GLU A 628 -24.65 -37.48 58.26
C GLU A 628 -23.75 -38.70 58.07
N ALA A 629 -22.97 -39.08 59.10
CA ALA A 629 -22.16 -40.30 59.05
C ALA A 629 -23.00 -41.55 58.77
N ARG A 630 -24.14 -41.72 59.46
CA ARG A 630 -25.08 -42.83 59.26
C ARG A 630 -25.76 -42.77 57.88
N SER A 631 -26.09 -41.58 57.39
CA SER A 631 -26.64 -41.37 56.05
C SER A 631 -25.67 -41.87 54.98
N LYS A 632 -24.40 -41.43 55.03
CA LYS A 632 -23.36 -41.86 54.09
C LYS A 632 -22.98 -43.33 54.23
N PHE A 633 -23.07 -43.91 55.42
CA PHE A 633 -22.86 -45.34 55.62
C PHE A 633 -23.94 -46.19 54.93
N LYS A 634 -25.22 -45.81 55.02
CA LYS A 634 -26.31 -46.50 54.29
C LYS A 634 -26.11 -46.44 52.78
N GLU A 635 -25.67 -45.29 52.27
CA GLU A 635 -25.32 -45.11 50.86
C GLU A 635 -24.14 -46.01 50.45
N LEU A 636 -23.09 -46.10 51.27
CA LEU A 636 -21.95 -46.97 51.01
C LEU A 636 -22.33 -48.46 51.04
N GLU A 637 -23.18 -48.87 51.99
CA GLU A 637 -23.65 -50.25 52.14
C GLU A 637 -24.53 -50.70 50.97
N SER A 638 -25.40 -49.81 50.45
CA SER A 638 -26.21 -50.13 49.27
C SER A 638 -25.35 -50.31 48.01
N ILE A 639 -24.24 -49.55 47.89
CA ILE A 639 -23.32 -49.65 46.75
C ILE A 639 -22.40 -50.88 46.87
N ARG A 640 -21.97 -51.26 48.08
CA ARG A 640 -21.04 -52.39 48.32
C ARG A 640 -21.49 -53.30 49.47
N PRO A 641 -22.58 -54.07 49.30
CA PRO A 641 -23.02 -55.03 50.32
C PRO A 641 -21.95 -56.11 50.52
N GLY A 642 -21.65 -56.45 51.79
CA GLY A 642 -20.70 -57.52 52.14
C GLY A 642 -19.21 -57.19 51.95
N HIS A 643 -18.85 -55.96 51.58
CA HIS A 643 -17.45 -55.59 51.39
C HIS A 643 -16.72 -55.50 52.76
N PRO A 644 -15.48 -56.03 52.91
CA PRO A 644 -14.80 -56.11 54.21
C PRO A 644 -14.72 -54.80 54.99
N ARG A 645 -14.49 -53.67 54.31
CA ARG A 645 -14.48 -52.33 54.95
C ARG A 645 -15.84 -51.86 55.44
N VAL A 646 -16.93 -52.27 54.79
CA VAL A 646 -18.31 -51.95 55.20
C VAL A 646 -18.67 -52.79 56.43
N GLU A 647 -18.35 -54.09 56.40
CA GLU A 647 -18.54 -55.01 57.52
C GLU A 647 -17.77 -54.56 58.77
N GLN A 648 -16.52 -54.09 58.60
CA GLN A 648 -15.73 -53.52 59.70
C GLN A 648 -16.35 -52.24 60.30
N MET A 649 -17.08 -51.46 59.49
CA MET A 649 -17.72 -50.22 59.94
C MET A 649 -19.11 -50.44 60.52
N ARG A 650 -19.80 -51.53 60.17
CA ARG A 650 -21.18 -51.80 60.57
C ARG A 650 -21.42 -51.75 62.09
N PRO A 651 -20.56 -52.32 62.97
CA PRO A 651 -20.75 -52.24 64.41
C PRO A 651 -20.77 -50.81 64.98
N LEU A 652 -20.20 -49.85 64.25
CA LEU A 652 -20.14 -48.43 64.64
C LEU A 652 -21.50 -47.73 64.46
N PHE A 653 -22.39 -48.30 63.65
CA PHE A 653 -23.71 -47.75 63.34
C PHE A 653 -24.86 -48.64 63.84
N GLU A 654 -24.61 -49.86 64.31
CA GLU A 654 -25.65 -50.77 64.82
C GLU A 654 -26.08 -50.51 66.27
N LYS A 655 -25.32 -49.73 67.06
CA LYS A 655 -25.76 -49.34 68.41
C LYS A 655 -26.88 -48.30 68.32
N PRO A 656 -27.99 -48.46 69.08
CA PRO A 656 -28.98 -47.41 69.24
C PRO A 656 -28.30 -46.19 69.87
N ALA A 657 -28.62 -45.00 69.35
CA ALA A 657 -28.18 -43.72 69.89
C ALA A 657 -28.72 -43.49 71.31
#